data_AF-A0A1M6ZTW9-F1
#
_entry.id   AF-A0A1M6ZTW9-F1
#
_cell.length_a   1.000
_cell.length_b   1.000
_cell.length_c   1.000
_cell.angle_alpha   90.00
_cell.angle_beta   90.00
_cell.angle_gamma   90.00
#
_symmetry.space_group_name_H-M   'P 1'
#
loop_
_entity.id
_entity.type
_entity.pdbx_description
1 polymer ?
#
loop_
_entity_poly.entity_id
_entity_poly.type
_entity_poly.pdbx_seq_one_letter_code
_entity_poly.pdbx_strand_id
1 'polypeptide(L)'
;MAQYDFSTLSSSDLEDLVCDLLNAEVPNDSPIKYKTFKDGKDQGIDLLYSTEHNTHEHVGQVKHYYRTGFDGMFRKLENEEVEKVKKLAPTNYIFATSVDLGVGDTKKISDIFHPYIKNLNDIYGKKDLNRLIESHEDILNIHYKLWFSDTSVLTKILNSDLQFRSTDFIEYELAKRIRFYVKTPLFDVVRDSLKENNFVIITGDPGVGKTTLAEMLTYEYINENYQLLYILDDIKEIDRVLKNDLSKQIFYFDDFLGSNSAEINKAQGSESALLGIIGSIKRMTNKKLIFTTRSIVLNTVIQKSDRFRRFSKNLNEAVFHLKEYSENIKEKLLRNHIDESEMADDLKSLIERKDLFDFITSHKNFNPRSVEFITSKENVEKYNAKTFEKYIRENFNNPTEIWKHAYEQQIDYIDRWLLSTLLTFNERVDINLLEKAFNKRIDYCTSKDSVLPINPFKNALDKLDKGFIIRKNNTVDFINPSLKDFLINYIQTDTREINLMVDSIKYIQQVSELVLSLTEFHNILFPADLVLDMMNNYDSYVRKSFRDEDLIHLATFVNSHFEEYTKYDFLVKIIKDINDWEALHTNYRLNIAFKKFVTETNENYYVKKALDSRTEEIVNELVIGEYDIESAVELLENLKDTFDIDFHAFDSYTIINHLDSIFSDYIFTEAENLKDWATDTTEVNEIIDKLNYLGEKINDLGLSYEINLSELDCDWDEIARINEFNRQMEKND
;
A
#
# COMPACT_ATOMS: atom_id res chain seq x y z
N MET A 1 -33.77 11.37 -29.06
CA MET A 1 -32.59 12.24 -28.99
C MET A 1 -32.26 12.39 -27.53
N ALA A 2 -31.08 11.93 -27.13
CA ALA A 2 -30.66 12.00 -25.73
C ALA A 2 -30.21 13.43 -25.45
N GLN A 3 -30.87 14.11 -24.51
CA GLN A 3 -30.43 15.41 -24.01
C GLN A 3 -29.72 15.18 -22.69
N TYR A 4 -28.40 15.19 -22.72
CA TYR A 4 -27.55 15.00 -21.56
C TYR A 4 -27.48 16.30 -20.74
N ASP A 5 -27.66 16.18 -19.42
CA ASP A 5 -27.60 17.30 -18.48
C ASP A 5 -26.22 17.52 -17.86
N PHE A 6 -25.26 16.65 -18.16
CA PHE A 6 -23.89 16.63 -17.67
C PHE A 6 -23.73 16.47 -16.14
N SER A 7 -24.82 16.19 -15.41
CA SER A 7 -24.82 16.07 -13.94
C SER A 7 -24.00 14.90 -13.38
N THR A 8 -23.61 13.95 -14.26
CA THR A 8 -22.84 12.74 -13.94
C THR A 8 -21.35 12.87 -14.22
N LEU A 9 -20.92 14.00 -14.80
CA LEU A 9 -19.51 14.32 -15.04
C LEU A 9 -18.93 15.11 -13.85
N SER A 10 -17.65 14.91 -13.55
CA SER A 10 -16.86 15.86 -12.75
C SER A 10 -16.46 17.07 -13.62
N SER A 11 -15.78 18.06 -13.04
CA SER A 11 -15.22 19.18 -13.81
C SER A 11 -14.17 18.69 -14.82
N SER A 12 -13.24 17.85 -14.37
CA SER A 12 -12.20 17.22 -15.19
C SER A 12 -12.80 16.32 -16.29
N ASP A 13 -13.84 15.53 -15.99
CA ASP A 13 -14.52 14.72 -17.01
C ASP A 13 -15.13 15.59 -18.12
N LEU A 14 -15.65 16.78 -17.78
CA LEU A 14 -16.21 17.71 -18.77
C LEU A 14 -15.11 18.37 -19.62
N GLU A 15 -13.95 18.67 -19.03
CA GLU A 15 -12.78 19.19 -19.74
C GLU A 15 -12.28 18.21 -20.80
N ASP A 16 -12.10 16.94 -20.42
CA ASP A 16 -11.71 15.88 -21.35
C ASP A 16 -12.77 15.69 -22.46
N LEU A 17 -14.06 15.73 -22.13
CA LEU A 17 -15.15 15.64 -23.11
C LEU A 17 -15.10 16.77 -24.14
N VAL A 18 -14.96 18.02 -23.68
CA VAL A 18 -14.90 19.17 -24.59
C VAL A 18 -13.64 19.10 -25.46
N CYS A 19 -12.50 18.68 -24.91
CA CYS A 19 -11.27 18.48 -25.68
C CYS A 19 -11.48 17.51 -26.84
N ASP A 20 -12.05 16.33 -26.55
CA ASP A 20 -12.29 15.29 -27.54
C ASP A 20 -13.30 15.74 -28.62
N LEU A 21 -14.40 16.39 -28.21
CA LEU A 21 -15.40 16.93 -29.14
C LEU A 21 -14.81 17.99 -30.08
N LEU A 22 -14.02 18.92 -29.53
CA LEU A 22 -13.38 19.96 -30.35
C LEU A 22 -12.32 19.38 -31.29
N ASN A 23 -11.57 18.36 -30.85
CA ASN A 23 -10.60 17.68 -31.69
C ASN A 23 -11.27 16.89 -32.82
N ALA A 24 -12.47 16.35 -32.62
CA ALA A 24 -13.20 15.61 -33.65
C ALA A 24 -13.91 16.51 -34.68
N GLU A 25 -14.29 17.74 -34.31
CA GLU A 25 -14.82 18.74 -35.24
C GLU A 25 -13.73 19.32 -36.17
N VAL A 26 -12.48 19.27 -35.75
CA VAL A 26 -11.36 19.77 -36.55
C VAL A 26 -11.08 18.80 -37.72
N PRO A 27 -10.94 19.27 -38.97
CA PRO A 27 -10.63 18.42 -40.11
C PRO A 27 -9.32 17.64 -39.89
N ASN A 28 -9.26 16.38 -40.32
CA ASN A 28 -8.09 15.50 -40.14
C ASN A 28 -6.77 16.07 -40.68
N ASP A 29 -6.83 16.94 -41.69
CA ASP A 29 -5.66 17.59 -42.32
C ASP A 29 -5.25 18.90 -41.61
N SER A 30 -5.94 19.29 -40.55
CA SER A 30 -5.63 20.49 -39.78
C SER A 30 -4.48 20.21 -38.79
N PRO A 31 -3.54 21.16 -38.63
CA PRO A 31 -2.49 21.05 -37.62
C PRO A 31 -3.01 21.32 -36.19
N ILE A 32 -4.28 21.67 -36.02
CA ILE A 32 -4.88 22.02 -34.72
C ILE A 32 -5.19 20.75 -33.95
N LYS A 33 -4.55 20.59 -32.78
CA LYS A 33 -4.87 19.55 -31.80
C LYS A 33 -4.81 20.15 -30.40
N TYR A 34 -5.95 20.17 -29.73
CA TYR A 34 -6.06 20.64 -28.36
C TYR A 34 -5.51 19.60 -27.40
N LYS A 35 -4.86 20.07 -26.33
CA LYS A 35 -4.37 19.25 -25.22
C LYS A 35 -4.95 19.75 -23.91
N THR A 36 -5.31 18.82 -23.04
CA THR A 36 -5.58 19.05 -21.61
C THR A 36 -4.27 18.94 -20.82
N PHE A 37 -4.22 19.55 -19.65
CA PHE A 37 -3.06 19.51 -18.74
C PHE A 37 -3.40 18.75 -17.46
N LYS A 38 -2.38 18.49 -16.62
CA LYS A 38 -2.62 17.85 -15.32
C LYS A 38 -3.48 18.77 -14.44
N ASP A 39 -4.58 18.25 -13.91
CA ASP A 39 -5.44 18.96 -12.97
C ASP A 39 -4.63 19.67 -11.87
N GLY A 40 -4.71 21.00 -11.76
CA GLY A 40 -4.00 21.77 -10.75
C GLY A 40 -4.36 23.26 -10.72
N LYS A 41 -3.54 24.10 -10.09
CA LYS A 41 -3.59 25.56 -10.31
C LYS A 41 -3.04 25.88 -11.71
N ASP A 42 -3.69 25.32 -12.71
CA ASP A 42 -3.51 25.71 -14.10
C ASP A 42 -3.96 27.17 -14.17
N GLN A 43 -3.19 28.00 -14.85
CA GLN A 43 -3.33 29.46 -14.82
C GLN A 43 -4.63 29.96 -15.52
N GLY A 44 -5.70 29.17 -15.47
CA GLY A 44 -6.97 29.36 -16.18
C GLY A 44 -6.99 28.71 -17.57
N ILE A 45 -6.13 27.72 -17.83
CA ILE A 45 -6.00 27.05 -19.13
C ILE A 45 -6.46 25.60 -18.99
N ASP A 46 -7.63 25.29 -19.53
CA ASP A 46 -8.16 23.92 -19.51
C ASP A 46 -7.83 23.21 -20.85
N LEU A 47 -7.79 23.98 -21.95
CA LEU A 47 -7.38 23.52 -23.28
C LEU A 47 -6.33 24.47 -23.87
N LEU A 48 -5.28 23.93 -24.49
CA LEU A 48 -4.27 24.74 -25.20
C LEU A 48 -3.97 24.18 -26.59
N TYR A 49 -3.84 25.10 -27.54
CA TYR A 49 -3.13 24.89 -28.79
C TYR A 49 -2.02 25.93 -28.90
N SER A 50 -0.80 25.46 -29.17
CA SER A 50 0.39 26.30 -29.32
C SER A 50 1.07 26.04 -30.66
N THR A 51 1.75 27.05 -31.19
CA THR A 51 2.56 27.00 -32.41
C THR A 51 4.00 27.41 -32.09
N GLU A 52 4.94 27.18 -33.01
CA GLU A 52 6.34 27.62 -32.85
C GLU A 52 6.48 29.14 -32.64
N HIS A 53 5.50 29.91 -33.07
CA HIS A 53 5.50 31.37 -33.00
C HIS A 53 4.66 31.93 -31.84
N ASN A 54 3.75 31.14 -31.26
CA ASN A 54 2.87 31.59 -30.19
C ASN A 54 2.50 30.43 -29.25
N THR A 55 2.86 30.59 -27.98
CA THR A 55 2.57 29.62 -26.92
C THR A 55 1.10 29.57 -26.52
N HIS A 56 0.35 30.67 -26.72
CA HIS A 56 -1.08 30.78 -26.41
C HIS A 56 -1.87 31.13 -27.68
N GLU A 57 -1.72 30.30 -28.72
CA GLU A 57 -2.45 30.50 -29.97
C GLU A 57 -3.95 30.38 -29.72
N HIS A 58 -4.42 29.22 -29.25
CA HIS A 58 -5.79 29.05 -28.74
C HIS A 58 -5.77 28.61 -27.28
N VAL A 59 -6.55 29.30 -26.44
CA VAL A 59 -6.77 28.92 -25.04
C VAL A 59 -8.27 28.65 -24.86
N GLY A 60 -8.60 27.47 -24.34
CA GLY A 60 -9.96 27.09 -24.01
C GLY A 60 -10.17 26.99 -22.51
N GLN A 61 -11.35 27.39 -22.05
CA GLN A 61 -11.79 27.26 -20.68
C GLN A 61 -13.15 26.56 -20.62
N VAL A 62 -13.25 25.55 -19.75
CA VAL A 62 -14.44 24.70 -19.59
C VAL A 62 -14.95 24.86 -18.17
N LYS A 63 -16.22 25.27 -18.03
CA LYS A 63 -16.81 25.56 -16.72
C LYS A 63 -18.01 24.68 -16.43
N HIS A 64 -17.90 23.87 -15.38
CA HIS A 64 -18.97 23.00 -14.90
C HIS A 64 -19.80 23.69 -13.80
N TYR A 65 -20.99 24.19 -14.11
CA TYR A 65 -21.89 24.92 -13.19
C TYR A 65 -23.35 24.45 -13.30
N TYR A 66 -23.57 23.15 -13.50
CA TYR A 66 -24.92 22.58 -13.65
C TYR A 66 -25.83 22.85 -12.43
N ARG A 67 -25.27 22.97 -11.20
CA ARG A 67 -26.03 23.22 -9.97
C ARG A 67 -26.42 24.68 -9.75
N THR A 68 -25.51 25.62 -9.98
CA THR A 68 -25.71 27.05 -9.67
C THR A 68 -26.25 27.85 -10.85
N GLY A 69 -26.16 27.31 -12.07
CA GLY A 69 -26.63 27.96 -13.29
C GLY A 69 -25.78 29.17 -13.69
N PHE A 70 -26.33 29.97 -14.62
CA PHE A 70 -25.61 31.04 -15.31
C PHE A 70 -25.14 32.16 -14.36
N ASP A 71 -26.00 32.62 -13.43
CA ASP A 71 -25.68 33.79 -12.59
C ASP A 71 -24.47 33.54 -11.66
N GLY A 72 -24.39 32.32 -11.09
CA GLY A 72 -23.26 31.92 -10.26
C GLY A 72 -21.96 31.80 -11.06
N MET A 73 -22.05 31.21 -12.26
CA MET A 73 -20.92 31.09 -13.20
C MET A 73 -20.43 32.48 -13.63
N PHE A 74 -21.34 33.36 -14.07
CA PHE A 74 -21.01 34.68 -14.61
C PHE A 74 -20.30 35.56 -13.58
N ARG A 75 -20.76 35.55 -12.33
CA ARG A 75 -20.10 36.30 -11.24
C ARG A 75 -18.66 35.84 -11.02
N LYS A 76 -18.37 34.54 -11.13
CA LYS A 76 -17.02 34.02 -10.95
C LYS A 76 -16.13 34.30 -12.16
N LEU A 77 -16.69 34.24 -13.38
CA LEU A 77 -16.00 34.64 -14.60
C LEU A 77 -15.54 36.09 -14.52
N GLU A 78 -16.44 37.01 -14.13
CA GLU A 78 -16.17 38.44 -14.06
C GLU A 78 -15.10 38.81 -13.01
N ASN A 79 -15.14 38.18 -11.84
CA ASN A 79 -14.27 38.55 -10.72
C ASN A 79 -12.90 37.87 -10.73
N GLU A 80 -12.79 36.65 -11.29
CA GLU A 80 -11.58 35.83 -11.14
C GLU A 80 -10.93 35.46 -12.47
N GLU A 81 -11.73 35.11 -13.49
CA GLU A 81 -11.19 34.49 -14.72
C GLU A 81 -10.78 35.51 -15.78
N VAL A 82 -11.51 36.62 -15.92
CA VAL A 82 -11.20 37.69 -16.90
C VAL A 82 -9.78 38.24 -16.71
N GLU A 83 -9.36 38.44 -15.46
CA GLU A 83 -8.02 38.95 -15.16
C GLU A 83 -6.90 37.93 -15.48
N LYS A 84 -7.19 36.63 -15.45
CA LYS A 84 -6.24 35.59 -15.87
C LYS A 84 -6.09 35.57 -17.39
N VAL A 85 -7.20 35.60 -18.12
CA VAL A 85 -7.20 35.59 -19.60
C VAL A 85 -6.50 36.82 -20.15
N LYS A 86 -6.69 38.00 -19.54
CA LYS A 86 -5.96 39.22 -19.91
C LYS A 86 -4.44 39.09 -19.76
N LYS A 87 -3.96 38.34 -18.76
CA LYS A 87 -2.53 38.09 -18.56
C LYS A 87 -1.96 37.10 -19.58
N LEU A 88 -2.76 36.11 -19.99
CA LEU A 88 -2.38 35.13 -21.00
C LEU A 88 -2.37 35.72 -22.42
N ALA A 89 -3.25 36.69 -22.70
CA ALA A 89 -3.41 37.37 -23.97
C ALA A 89 -3.49 36.43 -25.21
N PRO A 90 -4.43 35.46 -25.23
CA PRO A 90 -4.49 34.45 -26.29
C PRO A 90 -4.94 35.04 -27.63
N THR A 91 -4.55 34.39 -28.74
CA THR A 91 -4.98 34.81 -30.08
C THR A 91 -6.42 34.41 -30.39
N ASN A 92 -6.88 33.27 -29.88
CA ASN A 92 -8.30 32.89 -29.89
C ASN A 92 -8.68 32.30 -28.53
N TYR A 93 -9.84 32.70 -28.00
CA TYR A 93 -10.36 32.19 -26.74
C TYR A 93 -11.64 31.39 -26.95
N ILE A 94 -11.66 30.15 -26.47
CA ILE A 94 -12.80 29.22 -26.57
C ILE A 94 -13.40 29.06 -25.18
N PHE A 95 -14.72 29.18 -25.06
CA PHE A 95 -15.43 28.99 -23.80
C PHE A 95 -16.46 27.89 -23.93
N ALA A 96 -16.42 26.90 -23.04
CA ALA A 96 -17.43 25.85 -22.98
C ALA A 96 -18.05 25.76 -21.58
N THR A 97 -19.35 25.45 -21.52
CA THR A 97 -20.05 25.28 -20.24
C THR A 97 -21.16 24.23 -20.31
N SER A 98 -21.33 23.53 -19.18
CA SER A 98 -22.47 22.64 -18.90
C SER A 98 -23.83 23.36 -18.81
N VAL A 99 -23.87 24.69 -18.78
CA VAL A 99 -25.08 25.50 -18.59
C VAL A 99 -25.75 25.81 -19.93
N ASP A 100 -27.07 25.85 -19.96
CA ASP A 100 -27.82 26.35 -21.12
C ASP A 100 -27.59 27.84 -21.31
N LEU A 101 -27.16 28.24 -22.51
CA LEU A 101 -26.89 29.64 -22.85
C LEU A 101 -27.98 30.21 -23.77
N GLY A 102 -28.52 31.38 -23.41
CA GLY A 102 -29.32 32.19 -24.32
C GLY A 102 -28.47 33.13 -25.17
N VAL A 103 -29.06 33.72 -26.22
CA VAL A 103 -28.37 34.70 -27.09
C VAL A 103 -27.86 35.92 -26.30
N GLY A 104 -28.58 36.34 -25.27
CA GLY A 104 -28.16 37.42 -24.38
C GLY A 104 -26.97 37.03 -23.49
N ASP A 105 -26.91 35.77 -23.08
CA ASP A 105 -25.86 35.24 -22.19
C ASP A 105 -24.55 35.05 -22.94
N THR A 106 -24.60 34.51 -24.17
CA THR A 106 -23.43 34.44 -25.06
C THR A 106 -22.83 35.81 -25.37
N LYS A 107 -23.67 36.85 -25.52
CA LYS A 107 -23.19 38.23 -25.73
C LYS A 107 -22.48 38.77 -24.49
N LYS A 108 -23.07 38.60 -23.30
CA LYS A 108 -22.43 39.01 -22.04
C LYS A 108 -21.06 38.34 -21.85
N ILE A 109 -20.94 37.04 -22.15
CA ILE A 109 -19.67 36.32 -22.10
C ILE A 109 -18.68 36.89 -23.12
N SER A 110 -19.11 37.11 -24.36
CA SER A 110 -18.26 37.72 -25.39
C SER A 110 -17.76 39.11 -25.01
N ASP A 111 -18.60 39.91 -24.33
CA ASP A 111 -18.26 41.28 -23.92
C ASP A 111 -17.19 41.30 -22.81
N ILE A 112 -17.28 40.41 -21.80
CA ILE A 112 -16.31 40.37 -20.69
C ILE A 112 -14.94 39.83 -21.13
N PHE A 113 -14.89 38.98 -22.15
CA PHE A 113 -13.65 38.39 -22.68
C PHE A 113 -13.13 39.10 -23.94
N HIS A 114 -13.71 40.25 -24.31
CA HIS A 114 -13.21 41.07 -25.40
C HIS A 114 -11.77 41.57 -25.11
N PRO A 115 -10.81 41.49 -26.05
CA PRO A 115 -10.94 41.17 -27.48
C PRO A 115 -10.65 39.71 -27.88
N TYR A 116 -10.55 38.78 -26.92
CA TYR A 116 -9.99 37.45 -27.14
C TYR A 116 -10.97 36.44 -27.76
N ILE A 117 -12.28 36.58 -27.47
CA ILE A 117 -13.34 35.84 -28.18
C ILE A 117 -13.64 36.56 -29.49
N LYS A 118 -13.31 35.96 -30.63
CA LYS A 118 -13.48 36.56 -31.96
C LYS A 118 -14.87 36.31 -32.55
N ASN A 119 -15.46 35.14 -32.28
CA ASN A 119 -16.77 34.76 -32.79
C ASN A 119 -17.63 34.18 -31.67
N LEU A 120 -18.95 34.39 -31.75
CA LEU A 120 -19.92 33.72 -30.87
C LEU A 120 -19.89 32.20 -31.03
N ASN A 121 -19.41 31.69 -32.17
CA ASN A 121 -19.19 30.26 -32.40
C ASN A 121 -18.05 29.68 -31.54
N ASP A 122 -17.21 30.50 -30.92
CA ASP A 122 -16.18 30.04 -29.97
C ASP A 122 -16.77 29.83 -28.55
N ILE A 123 -18.09 30.02 -28.38
CA ILE A 123 -18.83 29.83 -27.12
C ILE A 123 -19.77 28.63 -27.26
N TYR A 124 -19.51 27.58 -26.48
CA TYR A 124 -20.27 26.33 -26.47
C TYR A 124 -21.10 26.22 -25.18
N GLY A 125 -22.43 26.23 -25.32
CA GLY A 125 -23.34 25.92 -24.21
C GLY A 125 -23.78 24.45 -24.21
N LYS A 126 -24.61 24.09 -23.23
CA LYS A 126 -25.15 22.72 -23.09
C LYS A 126 -25.76 22.16 -24.39
N LYS A 127 -26.53 22.97 -25.13
CA LYS A 127 -27.15 22.54 -26.40
C LYS A 127 -26.14 22.29 -27.50
N ASP A 128 -25.10 23.11 -27.59
CA ASP A 128 -24.06 22.98 -28.60
C ASP A 128 -23.26 21.71 -28.34
N LEU A 129 -22.87 21.46 -27.08
CA LEU A 129 -22.17 20.24 -26.68
C LEU A 129 -23.00 18.98 -26.97
N ASN A 130 -24.30 18.97 -26.66
CA ASN A 130 -25.18 17.85 -27.00
C ASN A 130 -25.25 17.59 -28.52
N ARG A 131 -25.23 18.65 -29.34
CA ARG A 131 -25.23 18.52 -30.80
C ARG A 131 -23.93 17.93 -31.35
N LEU A 132 -22.79 18.27 -30.74
CA LEU A 132 -21.50 17.68 -31.07
C LEU A 132 -21.48 16.19 -30.71
N ILE A 133 -22.00 15.82 -29.54
CA ILE A 133 -22.10 14.42 -29.12
C ILE A 133 -22.97 13.60 -30.07
N GLU A 134 -24.10 14.16 -30.54
CA GLU A 134 -24.95 13.51 -31.55
C GLU A 134 -24.22 13.27 -32.89
N SER A 135 -23.21 14.09 -33.21
CA SER A 135 -22.47 14.00 -34.46
C SER A 135 -21.28 13.02 -34.37
N HIS A 136 -20.83 12.69 -33.15
CA HIS A 136 -19.66 11.84 -32.86
C HIS A 136 -20.01 10.76 -31.83
N GLU A 137 -20.75 9.72 -32.25
CA GLU A 137 -21.17 8.62 -31.38
C GLU A 137 -20.00 7.80 -30.78
N ASP A 138 -18.83 7.82 -31.42
CA ASP A 138 -17.61 7.19 -30.93
C ASP A 138 -17.07 7.84 -29.65
N ILE A 139 -17.18 9.17 -29.52
CA ILE A 139 -16.80 9.93 -28.32
C ILE A 139 -17.71 9.58 -27.14
N LEU A 140 -18.98 9.28 -27.39
CA LEU A 140 -19.91 8.82 -26.36
C LEU A 140 -19.41 7.53 -25.67
N ASN A 141 -18.77 6.64 -26.42
CA ASN A 141 -18.23 5.38 -25.86
C ASN A 141 -16.96 5.61 -25.04
N ILE A 142 -16.20 6.67 -25.33
CA ILE A 142 -15.05 7.10 -24.52
C ILE A 142 -15.55 7.72 -23.21
N HIS A 143 -16.55 8.59 -23.30
CA HIS A 143 -17.17 9.31 -22.18
C HIS A 143 -18.40 8.60 -21.62
N TYR A 144 -18.23 7.33 -21.23
CA TYR A 144 -19.30 6.43 -20.75
C TYR A 144 -20.12 6.99 -19.58
N LYS A 145 -19.59 7.93 -18.79
CA LYS A 145 -20.32 8.64 -17.71
C LYS A 145 -21.52 9.44 -18.25
N LEU A 146 -21.54 9.79 -19.53
CA LEU A 146 -22.68 10.46 -20.17
C LEU A 146 -23.91 9.56 -20.26
N TRP A 147 -23.75 8.25 -20.42
CA TRP A 147 -24.88 7.30 -20.48
C TRP A 147 -25.81 7.40 -19.28
N PHE A 148 -25.29 7.91 -18.16
CA PHE A 148 -25.97 8.01 -16.89
C PHE A 148 -26.74 9.31 -16.71
N SER A 149 -26.44 10.32 -17.51
CA SER A 149 -27.19 11.59 -17.52
C SER A 149 -28.47 11.49 -18.37
N ASP A 150 -28.71 10.34 -19.02
CA ASP A 150 -29.98 10.05 -19.66
C ASP A 150 -31.01 9.60 -18.60
N THR A 151 -31.98 10.48 -18.33
CA THR A 151 -33.15 10.19 -17.48
C THR A 151 -33.83 8.86 -17.80
N SER A 152 -33.77 8.37 -19.04
CA SER A 152 -34.35 7.08 -19.44
C SER A 152 -33.59 5.88 -18.86
N VAL A 153 -32.27 5.97 -18.69
CA VAL A 153 -31.43 4.92 -18.08
C VAL A 153 -31.62 4.94 -16.57
N LEU A 154 -31.60 6.11 -15.94
CA LEU A 154 -31.91 6.29 -14.52
C LEU A 154 -33.31 5.76 -14.19
N THR A 155 -34.32 6.12 -14.98
CA THR A 155 -35.69 5.61 -14.82
C THR A 155 -35.77 4.09 -14.95
N LYS A 156 -34.98 3.45 -15.84
CA LYS A 156 -34.91 1.99 -15.93
C LYS A 156 -34.26 1.35 -14.71
N ILE A 157 -33.22 1.97 -14.13
CA ILE A 157 -32.59 1.53 -12.88
C ILE A 157 -33.61 1.63 -11.74
N LEU A 158 -34.31 2.77 -11.63
CA LEU A 158 -35.33 3.03 -10.61
C LEU A 158 -36.56 2.10 -10.73
N ASN A 159 -36.91 1.69 -11.94
CA ASN A 159 -38.01 0.76 -12.22
C ASN A 159 -37.61 -0.72 -12.15
N SER A 160 -36.32 -1.05 -12.01
CA SER A 160 -35.92 -2.39 -11.56
C SER A 160 -36.39 -2.56 -10.11
N ASP A 161 -36.70 -3.78 -9.65
CA ASP A 161 -37.40 -4.11 -8.38
C ASP A 161 -36.67 -3.68 -7.06
N LEU A 162 -36.01 -2.52 -7.02
CA LEU A 162 -35.49 -1.82 -5.84
C LEU A 162 -36.64 -1.16 -5.06
N GLN A 163 -37.57 -1.96 -4.54
CA GLN A 163 -38.83 -1.51 -3.92
C GLN A 163 -38.71 -0.70 -2.61
N PHE A 164 -37.52 -0.26 -2.19
CA PHE A 164 -37.29 0.16 -0.79
C PHE A 164 -36.89 1.62 -0.53
N ARG A 165 -36.73 2.51 -1.53
CA ARG A 165 -36.44 3.95 -1.29
C ARG A 165 -37.10 4.86 -2.32
N SER A 166 -37.28 6.15 -1.99
CA SER A 166 -37.79 7.15 -2.93
C SER A 166 -36.88 7.25 -4.15
N THR A 167 -37.47 7.32 -5.34
CA THR A 167 -36.77 7.39 -6.64
C THR A 167 -35.73 8.50 -6.67
N ASP A 168 -36.09 9.68 -6.15
CA ASP A 168 -35.24 10.88 -6.17
C ASP A 168 -33.98 10.72 -5.29
N PHE A 169 -34.07 9.95 -4.20
CA PHE A 169 -32.93 9.70 -3.31
C PHE A 169 -31.94 8.70 -3.94
N ILE A 170 -32.46 7.67 -4.61
CA ILE A 170 -31.64 6.70 -5.35
C ILE A 170 -30.95 7.39 -6.53
N GLU A 171 -31.65 8.21 -7.30
CA GLU A 171 -31.09 8.97 -8.42
C GLU A 171 -29.94 9.86 -8.00
N TYR A 172 -30.11 10.62 -6.91
CA TYR A 172 -29.06 11.48 -6.36
C TYR A 172 -27.83 10.70 -5.89
N GLU A 173 -28.02 9.62 -5.11
CA GLU A 173 -26.93 8.79 -4.59
C GLU A 173 -26.18 8.05 -5.71
N LEU A 174 -26.90 7.55 -6.73
CA LEU A 174 -26.30 6.90 -7.89
C LEU A 174 -25.46 7.87 -8.72
N ALA A 175 -26.04 9.03 -9.08
CA ALA A 175 -25.32 10.07 -9.82
C ALA A 175 -24.05 10.51 -9.05
N LYS A 176 -24.14 10.63 -7.73
CA LYS A 176 -23.01 10.95 -6.86
C LYS A 176 -21.91 9.88 -6.90
N ARG A 177 -22.27 8.58 -6.81
CA ARG A 177 -21.29 7.48 -6.93
C ARG A 177 -20.60 7.43 -8.29
N ILE A 178 -21.32 7.72 -9.37
CA ILE A 178 -20.78 7.76 -10.74
C ILE A 178 -19.74 8.88 -10.89
N ARG A 179 -19.97 10.05 -10.27
CA ARG A 179 -18.99 11.15 -10.31
C ARG A 179 -17.68 10.81 -9.61
N PHE A 180 -17.73 10.08 -8.49
CA PHE A 180 -16.51 9.62 -7.80
C PHE A 180 -15.76 8.52 -8.56
N TYR A 181 -16.44 7.79 -9.45
CA TYR A 181 -15.85 6.64 -10.13
C TYR A 181 -14.73 7.06 -11.08
N VAL A 182 -13.60 6.35 -10.98
CA VAL A 182 -12.47 6.44 -11.92
C VAL A 182 -12.35 5.11 -12.63
N LYS A 183 -12.36 5.16 -13.97
CA LYS A 183 -12.20 3.97 -14.81
C LYS A 183 -10.83 3.34 -14.53
N THR A 184 -10.83 2.05 -14.21
CA THR A 184 -9.59 1.29 -14.02
C THR A 184 -9.28 0.46 -15.27
N PRO A 185 -8.00 0.12 -15.54
CA PRO A 185 -7.67 -0.81 -16.63
C PRO A 185 -8.39 -2.16 -16.50
N LEU A 186 -8.71 -2.58 -15.27
CA LEU A 186 -9.46 -3.81 -15.03
C LEU A 186 -10.90 -3.74 -15.57
N PHE A 187 -11.50 -2.56 -15.67
CA PHE A 187 -12.86 -2.40 -16.18
C PHE A 187 -13.00 -2.97 -17.59
N ASP A 188 -12.11 -2.59 -18.51
CA ASP A 188 -12.17 -3.03 -19.90
C ASP A 188 -11.99 -4.56 -20.01
N VAL A 189 -11.05 -5.12 -19.24
CA VAL A 189 -10.80 -6.57 -19.18
C VAL A 189 -12.03 -7.34 -18.68
N VAL A 190 -12.67 -6.86 -17.61
CA VAL A 190 -13.87 -7.52 -17.04
C VAL A 190 -15.06 -7.37 -17.99
N ARG A 191 -15.22 -6.21 -18.63
CA ARG A 191 -16.27 -5.96 -19.63
C ARG A 191 -16.17 -6.94 -20.78
N ASP A 192 -14.98 -7.12 -21.34
CA ASP A 192 -14.75 -7.99 -22.48
C ASP A 192 -14.99 -9.46 -22.09
N SER A 193 -14.52 -9.88 -20.91
CA SER A 193 -14.84 -11.21 -20.38
C SER A 193 -16.33 -11.42 -20.12
N LEU A 194 -17.07 -10.42 -19.64
CA LEU A 194 -18.52 -10.52 -19.47
C LEU A 194 -19.26 -10.62 -20.81
N LYS A 195 -18.74 -9.98 -21.86
CA LYS A 195 -19.26 -10.11 -23.24
C LYS A 195 -19.08 -11.53 -23.76
N GLU A 196 -17.90 -12.12 -23.56
CA GLU A 196 -17.55 -13.48 -24.03
C GLU A 196 -18.18 -14.60 -23.20
N ASN A 197 -18.11 -14.51 -21.88
CA ASN A 197 -18.46 -15.59 -20.97
C ASN A 197 -19.91 -15.55 -20.45
N ASN A 198 -20.61 -14.43 -20.63
CA ASN A 198 -21.94 -14.13 -20.05
C ASN A 198 -21.98 -14.08 -18.50
N PHE A 199 -20.86 -14.30 -17.82
CA PHE A 199 -20.76 -14.13 -16.37
C PHE A 199 -19.35 -13.68 -15.95
N VAL A 200 -19.24 -12.97 -14.84
CA VAL A 200 -17.97 -12.61 -14.19
C VAL A 200 -18.07 -12.67 -12.66
N ILE A 201 -16.95 -12.95 -12.00
CA ILE A 201 -16.81 -12.89 -10.54
C ILE A 201 -15.70 -11.89 -10.21
N ILE A 202 -16.03 -10.85 -9.46
CA ILE A 202 -15.11 -9.79 -9.03
C ILE A 202 -14.74 -10.03 -7.56
N THR A 203 -13.45 -10.20 -7.29
CA THR A 203 -12.88 -10.49 -5.96
C THR A 203 -11.93 -9.39 -5.51
N GLY A 204 -11.65 -9.30 -4.22
CA GLY A 204 -10.73 -8.29 -3.67
C GLY A 204 -11.06 -7.92 -2.23
N ASP A 205 -10.19 -7.10 -1.63
CA ASP A 205 -10.28 -6.71 -0.23
C ASP A 205 -11.49 -5.81 0.09
N PRO A 206 -11.95 -5.77 1.35
CA PRO A 206 -13.00 -4.84 1.77
C PRO A 206 -12.65 -3.40 1.41
N GLY A 207 -13.62 -2.65 0.84
CA GLY A 207 -13.43 -1.23 0.51
C GLY A 207 -12.64 -0.93 -0.78
N VAL A 208 -12.15 -1.95 -1.51
CA VAL A 208 -11.38 -1.75 -2.76
C VAL A 208 -12.23 -1.39 -3.99
N GLY A 209 -13.54 -1.15 -3.85
CA GLY A 209 -14.40 -0.70 -4.97
C GLY A 209 -15.01 -1.79 -5.87
N LYS A 210 -15.13 -3.04 -5.39
CA LYS A 210 -15.75 -4.15 -6.16
C LYS A 210 -17.20 -3.87 -6.55
N THR A 211 -18.01 -3.43 -5.59
CA THR A 211 -19.42 -3.06 -5.78
C THR A 211 -19.54 -1.97 -6.83
N THR A 212 -18.71 -0.93 -6.74
CA THR A 212 -18.68 0.15 -7.73
C THR A 212 -18.33 -0.36 -9.13
N LEU A 213 -17.33 -1.24 -9.26
CA LEU A 213 -16.99 -1.84 -10.56
C LEU A 213 -18.15 -2.65 -11.15
N ALA A 214 -18.82 -3.47 -10.33
CA ALA A 214 -19.96 -4.27 -10.74
C ALA A 214 -21.18 -3.42 -11.13
N GLU A 215 -21.45 -2.36 -10.37
CA GLU A 215 -22.48 -1.37 -10.67
C GLU A 215 -22.22 -0.73 -12.05
N MET A 216 -21.00 -0.24 -12.31
CA MET A 216 -20.65 0.37 -13.60
C MET A 216 -20.85 -0.56 -14.80
N LEU A 217 -20.44 -1.83 -14.66
CA LEU A 217 -20.69 -2.83 -15.69
C LEU A 217 -22.18 -3.08 -15.88
N THR A 218 -22.94 -3.16 -14.79
CA THR A 218 -24.38 -3.38 -14.83
C THR A 218 -25.08 -2.27 -15.62
N TYR A 219 -24.65 -1.04 -15.40
CA TYR A 219 -25.24 0.12 -16.05
C TYR A 219 -24.98 0.20 -17.56
N GLU A 220 -23.79 -0.21 -18.05
CA GLU A 220 -23.52 -0.36 -19.49
C GLU A 220 -24.59 -1.24 -20.15
N TYR A 221 -24.96 -2.37 -19.52
CA TYR A 221 -25.99 -3.26 -20.05
C TYR A 221 -27.40 -2.70 -19.91
N ILE A 222 -27.72 -1.92 -18.89
CA ILE A 222 -29.03 -1.25 -18.80
C ILE A 222 -29.22 -0.27 -19.96
N ASN A 223 -28.16 0.44 -20.33
CA ASN A 223 -28.16 1.28 -21.54
C ASN A 223 -28.44 0.45 -22.81
N GLU A 224 -27.90 -0.77 -22.89
CA GLU A 224 -28.21 -1.74 -23.96
C GLU A 224 -29.60 -2.42 -23.88
N ASN A 225 -30.48 -1.90 -23.01
CA ASN A 225 -31.83 -2.38 -22.73
C ASN A 225 -31.92 -3.74 -22.02
N TYR A 226 -30.94 -4.07 -21.17
CA TYR A 226 -31.07 -5.18 -20.24
C TYR A 226 -31.93 -4.79 -19.03
N GLN A 227 -32.80 -5.70 -18.60
CA GLN A 227 -33.52 -5.60 -17.33
C GLN A 227 -32.58 -5.98 -16.19
N LEU A 228 -32.30 -5.05 -15.26
CA LEU A 228 -31.57 -5.33 -14.03
C LEU A 228 -32.42 -6.15 -13.05
N LEU A 229 -31.82 -7.20 -12.50
CA LEU A 229 -32.33 -8.00 -11.39
C LEU A 229 -31.25 -8.04 -10.31
N TYR A 230 -31.45 -7.26 -9.26
CA TYR A 230 -30.57 -7.18 -8.11
C TYR A 230 -30.93 -8.29 -7.11
N ILE A 231 -29.95 -9.09 -6.70
CA ILE A 231 -30.14 -10.23 -5.77
C ILE A 231 -29.49 -9.84 -4.44
N LEU A 232 -30.27 -9.91 -3.37
CA LEU A 232 -29.82 -9.50 -2.03
C LEU A 232 -29.34 -10.68 -1.19
N ASP A 233 -30.11 -11.78 -1.17
CA ASP A 233 -29.92 -12.82 -0.14
C ASP A 233 -29.69 -14.23 -0.72
N ASP A 234 -30.54 -14.72 -1.64
CA ASP A 234 -30.46 -16.11 -2.12
C ASP A 234 -30.32 -16.19 -3.64
N ILE A 235 -29.30 -16.93 -4.08
CA ILE A 235 -29.08 -17.19 -5.50
C ILE A 235 -30.26 -17.88 -6.20
N LYS A 236 -31.09 -18.63 -5.45
CA LYS A 236 -32.30 -19.27 -5.98
C LYS A 236 -33.35 -18.27 -6.44
N GLU A 237 -33.24 -17.00 -6.06
CA GLU A 237 -34.07 -15.93 -6.62
C GLU A 237 -33.87 -15.83 -8.13
N ILE A 238 -32.65 -16.06 -8.64
CA ILE A 238 -32.35 -16.07 -10.07
C ILE A 238 -33.25 -17.05 -10.80
N ASP A 239 -33.38 -18.29 -10.32
CA ASP A 239 -34.23 -19.30 -10.98
C ASP A 239 -35.71 -18.89 -11.05
N ARG A 240 -36.18 -18.04 -10.12
CA ARG A 240 -37.57 -17.55 -10.09
C ARG A 240 -37.79 -16.40 -11.07
N VAL A 241 -36.81 -15.51 -11.22
CA VAL A 241 -36.90 -14.30 -12.06
C VAL A 241 -36.30 -14.48 -13.46
N LEU A 242 -35.57 -15.57 -13.70
CA LEU A 242 -35.01 -15.92 -14.99
C LEU A 242 -36.12 -16.22 -15.99
N LYS A 243 -36.17 -15.41 -17.06
CA LYS A 243 -37.12 -15.60 -18.16
C LYS A 243 -36.43 -16.38 -19.27
N ASN A 244 -36.98 -17.55 -19.61
CA ASN A 244 -36.51 -18.38 -20.73
C ASN A 244 -37.02 -17.88 -22.11
N ASP A 245 -36.98 -16.57 -22.31
CA ASP A 245 -37.38 -15.89 -23.54
C ASP A 245 -36.21 -15.07 -24.11
N LEU A 246 -36.47 -14.31 -25.18
CA LEU A 246 -35.49 -13.42 -25.82
C LEU A 246 -35.26 -12.11 -25.04
N SER A 247 -35.89 -11.92 -23.87
CA SER A 247 -35.68 -10.70 -23.08
C SER A 247 -34.22 -10.58 -22.65
N LYS A 248 -33.69 -9.36 -22.62
CA LYS A 248 -32.34 -9.10 -22.13
C LYS A 248 -32.39 -8.93 -20.60
N GLN A 249 -31.65 -9.74 -19.84
CA GLN A 249 -31.63 -9.66 -18.37
C GLN A 249 -30.20 -9.67 -17.84
N ILE A 250 -29.91 -8.79 -16.88
CA ILE A 250 -28.64 -8.76 -16.16
C ILE A 250 -28.90 -8.98 -14.67
N PHE A 251 -28.21 -9.97 -14.12
CA PHE A 251 -28.30 -10.37 -12.73
C PHE A 251 -27.07 -9.85 -11.99
N TYR A 252 -27.28 -9.09 -10.93
CA TYR A 252 -26.21 -8.62 -10.06
C TYR A 252 -26.41 -9.16 -8.65
N PHE A 253 -25.44 -9.91 -8.14
CA PHE A 253 -25.45 -10.41 -6.77
C PHE A 253 -24.23 -9.86 -6.02
N ASP A 254 -24.48 -8.87 -5.16
CA ASP A 254 -23.46 -8.22 -4.35
C ASP A 254 -23.10 -9.05 -3.11
N ASP A 255 -21.80 -9.16 -2.80
CA ASP A 255 -21.22 -9.92 -1.69
C ASP A 255 -21.89 -11.29 -1.47
N PHE A 256 -22.07 -12.09 -2.54
CA PHE A 256 -22.91 -13.30 -2.56
C PHE A 256 -22.52 -14.43 -1.58
N LEU A 257 -21.41 -14.27 -0.86
CA LEU A 257 -20.90 -15.19 0.15
C LEU A 257 -20.73 -14.52 1.53
N GLY A 258 -21.05 -13.22 1.67
CA GLY A 258 -20.55 -12.31 2.70
C GLY A 258 -21.46 -12.06 3.91
N SER A 259 -22.66 -12.62 4.00
CA SER A 259 -23.62 -12.39 5.08
C SER A 259 -23.74 -13.59 6.03
N ASN A 260 -22.96 -13.60 7.11
CA ASN A 260 -22.97 -14.55 8.22
C ASN A 260 -22.37 -15.94 7.95
N SER A 261 -21.52 -16.36 8.89
CA SER A 261 -20.97 -17.72 9.05
C SER A 261 -22.04 -18.83 9.10
N ALA A 262 -23.32 -18.48 9.31
CA ALA A 262 -24.47 -19.36 9.17
C ALA A 262 -24.87 -19.67 7.71
N GLU A 263 -24.56 -18.78 6.75
CA GLU A 263 -24.83 -18.98 5.32
C GLU A 263 -23.83 -19.92 4.64
N ILE A 264 -22.61 -20.06 5.17
CA ILE A 264 -21.65 -21.07 4.69
C ILE A 264 -22.20 -22.50 4.86
N ASN A 265 -23.06 -22.73 5.84
CA ASN A 265 -23.77 -24.00 6.02
C ASN A 265 -25.02 -24.11 5.13
N LYS A 266 -25.68 -22.98 4.77
CA LYS A 266 -26.71 -22.96 3.71
C LYS A 266 -26.11 -23.14 2.30
N ALA A 267 -24.85 -22.74 2.11
CA ALA A 267 -24.12 -22.81 0.84
C ALA A 267 -24.00 -24.24 0.29
N GLN A 268 -23.95 -25.25 1.16
CA GLN A 268 -23.97 -26.66 0.73
C GLN A 268 -25.26 -27.06 0.00
N GLY A 269 -26.38 -26.36 0.24
CA GLY A 269 -27.66 -26.55 -0.47
C GLY A 269 -27.89 -25.61 -1.66
N SER A 270 -27.08 -24.54 -1.82
CA SER A 270 -27.16 -23.57 -2.93
C SER A 270 -26.00 -23.70 -3.93
N GLU A 271 -24.97 -24.50 -3.63
CA GLU A 271 -23.83 -24.76 -4.51
C GLU A 271 -24.25 -25.36 -5.86
N SER A 272 -25.13 -26.37 -5.83
CA SER A 272 -25.65 -27.00 -7.05
C SER A 272 -26.52 -26.03 -7.86
N ALA A 273 -27.23 -25.12 -7.18
CA ALA A 273 -28.01 -24.07 -7.82
C ALA A 273 -27.09 -23.05 -8.49
N LEU A 274 -26.05 -22.55 -7.79
CA LEU A 274 -25.05 -21.63 -8.32
C LEU A 274 -24.35 -22.17 -9.58
N LEU A 275 -23.86 -23.41 -9.53
CA LEU A 275 -23.24 -24.06 -10.69
C LEU A 275 -24.23 -24.28 -11.84
N GLY A 276 -25.48 -24.65 -11.51
CA GLY A 276 -26.55 -24.83 -12.50
C GLY A 276 -26.95 -23.52 -13.19
N ILE A 277 -27.04 -22.44 -12.43
CA ILE A 277 -27.37 -21.08 -12.91
C ILE A 277 -26.25 -20.57 -13.83
N ILE A 278 -24.99 -20.64 -13.39
CA ILE A 278 -23.86 -20.20 -14.23
C ILE A 278 -23.80 -21.05 -15.50
N GLY A 279 -23.97 -22.37 -15.39
CA GLY A 279 -23.99 -23.26 -16.56
C GLY A 279 -25.13 -22.95 -17.54
N SER A 280 -26.27 -22.45 -17.04
CA SER A 280 -27.41 -22.05 -17.87
C SER A 280 -27.19 -20.69 -18.54
N ILE A 281 -26.76 -19.69 -17.78
CA ILE A 281 -26.51 -18.33 -18.28
C ILE A 281 -25.35 -18.31 -19.30
N LYS A 282 -24.31 -19.14 -19.12
CA LYS A 282 -23.24 -19.30 -20.12
C LYS A 282 -23.75 -19.59 -21.53
N ARG A 283 -24.88 -20.29 -21.67
CA ARG A 283 -25.46 -20.68 -22.97
C ARG A 283 -26.44 -19.65 -23.53
N MET A 284 -26.80 -18.63 -22.75
CA MET A 284 -27.80 -17.64 -23.12
C MET A 284 -27.12 -16.29 -23.40
N THR A 285 -27.04 -15.91 -24.67
CA THR A 285 -26.36 -14.66 -25.08
C THR A 285 -27.06 -13.39 -24.61
N ASN A 286 -28.36 -13.48 -24.29
CA ASN A 286 -29.20 -12.40 -23.81
C ASN A 286 -29.26 -12.29 -22.27
N LYS A 287 -28.51 -13.13 -21.53
CA LYS A 287 -28.47 -13.11 -20.06
C LYS A 287 -27.04 -12.83 -19.60
N LYS A 288 -26.88 -11.93 -18.63
CA LYS A 288 -25.57 -11.58 -18.06
C LYS A 288 -25.61 -11.73 -16.55
N LEU A 289 -24.49 -12.12 -15.94
CA LEU A 289 -24.41 -12.37 -14.50
C LEU A 289 -23.13 -11.78 -13.90
N ILE A 290 -23.26 -10.97 -12.86
CA ILE A 290 -22.14 -10.34 -12.16
C ILE A 290 -22.20 -10.73 -10.69
N PHE A 291 -21.07 -11.22 -10.17
CA PHE A 291 -20.89 -11.52 -8.76
C PHE A 291 -19.77 -10.65 -8.18
N THR A 292 -19.95 -10.21 -6.93
CA THR A 292 -18.86 -9.66 -6.12
C THR A 292 -18.69 -10.48 -4.85
N THR A 293 -17.45 -10.68 -4.40
CA THR A 293 -17.17 -11.32 -3.12
C THR A 293 -15.78 -10.95 -2.61
N ARG A 294 -15.48 -11.20 -1.34
CA ARG A 294 -14.15 -11.00 -0.77
C ARG A 294 -13.24 -12.18 -1.13
N SER A 295 -11.95 -11.90 -1.34
CA SER A 295 -10.96 -12.92 -1.75
C SER A 295 -10.88 -14.10 -0.76
N ILE A 296 -10.85 -13.81 0.54
CA ILE A 296 -10.82 -14.82 1.62
C ILE A 296 -12.06 -15.72 1.56
N VAL A 297 -13.22 -15.14 1.33
CA VAL A 297 -14.50 -15.87 1.35
C VAL A 297 -14.60 -16.79 0.14
N LEU A 298 -14.24 -16.30 -1.05
CA LEU A 298 -14.17 -17.16 -2.25
C LEU A 298 -13.17 -18.31 -2.08
N ASN A 299 -11.97 -18.01 -1.55
CA ASN A 299 -10.95 -19.04 -1.32
C ASN A 299 -11.45 -20.12 -0.34
N THR A 300 -12.14 -19.72 0.72
CA THR A 300 -12.76 -20.64 1.68
C THR A 300 -13.75 -21.58 1.00
N VAL A 301 -14.58 -21.08 0.08
CA VAL A 301 -15.55 -21.90 -0.68
C VAL A 301 -14.86 -22.84 -1.67
N ILE A 302 -13.84 -22.35 -2.40
CA ILE A 302 -13.05 -23.15 -3.34
C ILE A 302 -12.34 -24.31 -2.63
N GLN A 303 -11.88 -24.10 -1.39
CA GLN A 303 -11.20 -25.14 -0.60
C GLN A 303 -12.18 -26.18 -0.05
N LYS A 304 -13.36 -25.74 0.39
CA LYS A 304 -14.37 -26.64 0.99
C LYS A 304 -15.14 -27.47 -0.03
N SER A 305 -15.18 -27.08 -1.31
CA SER A 305 -15.91 -27.81 -2.35
C SER A 305 -15.03 -28.24 -3.53
N ASP A 306 -14.98 -29.55 -3.75
CA ASP A 306 -14.34 -30.15 -4.93
C ASP A 306 -15.04 -29.77 -6.25
N ARG A 307 -16.37 -29.56 -6.24
CA ARG A 307 -17.09 -29.15 -7.46
C ARG A 307 -16.75 -27.70 -7.79
N PHE A 308 -16.71 -26.81 -6.80
CA PHE A 308 -16.24 -25.44 -6.99
C PHE A 308 -14.78 -25.36 -7.38
N ARG A 309 -13.91 -26.24 -6.85
CA ARG A 309 -12.51 -26.31 -7.24
C ARG A 309 -12.30 -26.79 -8.67
N ARG A 310 -13.12 -27.73 -9.15
CA ARG A 310 -13.14 -28.15 -10.57
C ARG A 310 -13.72 -27.07 -11.45
N PHE A 311 -14.76 -26.39 -10.96
CA PHE A 311 -15.39 -25.29 -11.66
C PHE A 311 -14.45 -24.11 -11.80
N SER A 312 -13.80 -23.65 -10.72
CA SER A 312 -12.88 -22.51 -10.69
C SER A 312 -11.69 -22.68 -11.63
N LYS A 313 -11.14 -23.90 -11.78
CA LYS A 313 -10.11 -24.20 -12.78
C LYS A 313 -10.55 -23.89 -14.22
N ASN A 314 -11.85 -24.00 -14.51
CA ASN A 314 -12.46 -23.65 -15.80
C ASN A 314 -12.97 -22.19 -15.85
N LEU A 315 -12.84 -21.42 -14.77
CA LEU A 315 -13.28 -20.01 -14.68
C LEU A 315 -12.13 -19.02 -14.53
N ASN A 316 -10.86 -19.43 -14.63
CA ASN A 316 -9.74 -18.49 -14.51
C ASN A 316 -9.86 -17.28 -15.46
N GLU A 317 -10.60 -17.42 -16.56
CA GLU A 317 -10.89 -16.37 -17.56
C GLU A 317 -12.00 -15.37 -17.14
N ALA A 318 -12.75 -15.67 -16.06
CA ALA A 318 -13.92 -14.89 -15.62
C ALA A 318 -13.89 -14.51 -14.13
N VAL A 319 -12.83 -14.88 -13.39
CA VAL A 319 -12.60 -14.47 -12.01
C VAL A 319 -11.52 -13.39 -11.99
N PHE A 320 -11.89 -12.19 -11.55
CA PHE A 320 -11.03 -11.02 -11.58
C PHE A 320 -10.75 -10.51 -10.17
N HIS A 321 -9.46 -10.39 -9.83
CA HIS A 321 -9.03 -9.81 -8.57
C HIS A 321 -8.76 -8.32 -8.72
N LEU A 322 -9.60 -7.49 -8.12
CA LEU A 322 -9.38 -6.06 -8.00
C LEU A 322 -8.23 -5.83 -7.02
N LYS A 323 -7.10 -5.33 -7.55
CA LYS A 323 -5.86 -5.05 -6.81
C LYS A 323 -5.78 -3.57 -6.41
N GLU A 324 -4.69 -3.21 -5.74
CA GLU A 324 -4.34 -1.83 -5.46
C GLU A 324 -4.32 -0.95 -6.73
N TYR A 325 -4.74 0.30 -6.57
CA TYR A 325 -4.80 1.31 -7.61
C TYR A 325 -3.40 1.85 -7.92
N SER A 326 -3.10 2.15 -9.20
CA SER A 326 -1.90 2.90 -9.54
C SER A 326 -1.98 4.33 -8.99
N GLU A 327 -0.82 4.97 -8.78
CA GLU A 327 -0.74 6.34 -8.25
C GLU A 327 -1.62 7.31 -9.04
N ASN A 328 -1.54 7.29 -10.38
CA ASN A 328 -2.40 8.11 -11.24
C ASN A 328 -3.91 7.91 -10.98
N ILE A 329 -4.35 6.69 -10.69
CA ILE A 329 -5.77 6.42 -10.37
C ILE A 329 -6.10 6.93 -8.96
N LYS A 330 -5.19 6.75 -8.00
CA LYS A 330 -5.36 7.27 -6.63
C LYS A 330 -5.47 8.80 -6.61
N GLU A 331 -4.64 9.49 -7.39
CA GLU A 331 -4.69 10.95 -7.55
C GLU A 331 -6.04 11.42 -8.09
N LYS A 332 -6.51 10.80 -9.20
CA LYS A 332 -7.82 11.10 -9.79
C LYS A 332 -8.96 10.85 -8.81
N LEU A 333 -8.88 9.74 -8.07
CA LEU A 333 -9.91 9.38 -7.09
C LEU A 333 -9.96 10.40 -5.96
N LEU A 334 -8.80 10.74 -5.37
CA LEU A 334 -8.72 11.76 -4.32
C LEU A 334 -9.27 13.12 -4.80
N ARG A 335 -8.93 13.56 -6.01
CA ARG A 335 -9.44 14.82 -6.60
C ARG A 335 -10.94 14.82 -6.80
N ASN A 336 -11.50 13.78 -7.43
CA ASN A 336 -12.95 13.65 -7.60
C ASN A 336 -13.67 13.73 -6.25
N HIS A 337 -13.10 13.13 -5.21
CA HIS A 337 -13.64 13.19 -3.86
C HIS A 337 -13.54 14.59 -3.22
N ILE A 338 -12.45 15.33 -3.43
CA ILE A 338 -12.28 16.72 -2.95
C ILE A 338 -13.26 17.66 -3.66
N ASP A 339 -13.34 17.60 -4.99
CA ASP A 339 -14.16 18.48 -5.82
C ASP A 339 -15.64 18.36 -5.45
N GLU A 340 -16.14 17.13 -5.36
CA GLU A 340 -17.54 16.83 -5.02
C GLU A 340 -17.84 16.89 -3.52
N SER A 341 -16.83 17.00 -2.66
CA SER A 341 -17.06 17.14 -1.21
C SER A 341 -17.74 18.47 -0.88
N GLU A 342 -18.60 18.45 0.14
CA GLU A 342 -19.22 19.66 0.71
C GLU A 342 -18.39 20.24 1.88
N MET A 343 -17.08 19.93 1.91
CA MET A 343 -16.16 20.42 2.93
C MET A 343 -15.87 21.91 2.76
N ALA A 344 -15.44 22.55 3.85
CA ALA A 344 -15.00 23.93 3.80
C ALA A 344 -13.73 24.08 2.92
N ASP A 345 -13.65 25.18 2.17
CA ASP A 345 -12.60 25.41 1.16
C ASP A 345 -11.19 25.45 1.75
N ASP A 346 -11.06 25.82 3.02
CA ASP A 346 -9.80 25.78 3.77
C ASP A 346 -9.30 24.36 4.01
N LEU A 347 -10.20 23.40 4.28
CA LEU A 347 -9.87 21.98 4.42
C LEU A 347 -9.55 21.35 3.06
N LYS A 348 -10.27 21.73 1.99
CA LYS A 348 -9.95 21.29 0.62
C LYS A 348 -8.55 21.73 0.21
N SER A 349 -8.26 23.03 0.39
CA SER A 349 -6.95 23.62 0.10
C SER A 349 -5.81 22.97 0.89
N LEU A 350 -6.11 22.44 2.09
CA LEU A 350 -5.13 21.72 2.90
C LEU A 350 -4.78 20.35 2.28
N ILE A 351 -5.78 19.58 1.84
CA ILE A 351 -5.56 18.26 1.20
C ILE A 351 -4.80 18.44 -0.12
N GLU A 352 -5.07 19.51 -0.87
CA GLU A 352 -4.38 19.84 -2.13
C GLU A 352 -2.93 20.31 -1.93
N ARG A 353 -2.47 20.52 -0.70
CA ARG A 353 -1.07 20.84 -0.41
C ARG A 353 -0.20 19.67 -0.85
N LYS A 354 0.79 19.93 -1.70
CA LYS A 354 1.60 18.91 -2.39
C LYS A 354 2.09 17.79 -1.46
N ASP A 355 2.63 18.13 -0.30
CA ASP A 355 3.14 17.16 0.68
C ASP A 355 2.06 16.27 1.31
N LEU A 356 0.84 16.79 1.54
CA LEU A 356 -0.27 16.02 2.10
C LEU A 356 -0.97 15.20 1.01
N PHE A 357 -1.14 15.77 -0.18
CA PHE A 357 -1.68 15.10 -1.35
C PHE A 357 -0.81 13.89 -1.72
N ASP A 358 0.50 14.11 -1.88
CA ASP A 358 1.48 13.06 -2.19
C ASP A 358 1.54 12.02 -1.07
N PHE A 359 1.46 12.44 0.20
CA PHE A 359 1.38 11.51 1.34
C PHE A 359 0.17 10.57 1.23
N ILE A 360 -1.01 11.09 0.91
CA ILE A 360 -2.23 10.27 0.79
C ILE A 360 -2.13 9.32 -0.40
N THR A 361 -1.75 9.81 -1.59
CA THR A 361 -1.77 9.05 -2.83
C THR A 361 -0.67 7.99 -2.88
N SER A 362 0.51 8.27 -2.32
CA SER A 362 1.60 7.29 -2.19
C SER A 362 1.39 6.30 -1.04
N HIS A 363 0.42 6.54 -0.15
CA HIS A 363 0.24 5.70 1.03
C HIS A 363 -0.18 4.27 0.68
N LYS A 364 0.47 3.30 1.33
CA LYS A 364 0.17 1.85 1.22
C LYS A 364 -1.26 1.48 1.66
N ASN A 365 -1.86 2.27 2.54
CA ASN A 365 -3.21 2.02 3.06
C ASN A 365 -4.31 2.77 2.28
N PHE A 366 -3.97 3.39 1.15
CA PHE A 366 -4.96 4.08 0.33
C PHE A 366 -6.01 3.10 -0.20
N ASN A 367 -7.28 3.36 0.12
CA ASN A 367 -8.43 2.71 -0.51
C ASN A 367 -9.57 3.74 -0.67
N PRO A 368 -10.51 3.52 -1.62
CA PRO A 368 -11.62 4.44 -1.88
C PRO A 368 -12.43 4.80 -0.63
N ARG A 369 -12.63 3.84 0.28
CA ARG A 369 -13.38 4.07 1.52
C ARG A 369 -12.64 4.99 2.50
N SER A 370 -11.32 4.88 2.59
CA SER A 370 -10.49 5.78 3.40
C SER A 370 -10.54 7.22 2.86
N VAL A 371 -10.52 7.37 1.53
CA VAL A 371 -10.69 8.70 0.89
C VAL A 371 -12.06 9.27 1.20
N GLU A 372 -13.13 8.52 0.96
CA GLU A 372 -14.49 8.94 1.28
C GLU A 372 -14.63 9.36 2.75
N PHE A 373 -13.97 8.64 3.65
CA PHE A 373 -13.98 8.92 5.08
C PHE A 373 -13.32 10.26 5.44
N ILE A 374 -12.19 10.61 4.80
CA ILE A 374 -11.51 11.90 5.01
C ILE A 374 -12.11 13.05 4.20
N THR A 375 -12.96 12.77 3.20
CA THR A 375 -13.64 13.80 2.40
C THR A 375 -15.11 14.02 2.77
N SER A 376 -15.64 13.25 3.72
CA SER A 376 -17.04 13.37 4.17
C SER A 376 -17.22 14.53 5.15
N LYS A 377 -18.13 15.46 4.82
CA LYS A 377 -18.48 16.63 5.64
C LYS A 377 -18.78 16.27 7.09
N GLU A 378 -19.60 15.25 7.33
CA GLU A 378 -19.98 14.81 8.67
C GLU A 378 -18.78 14.40 9.54
N ASN A 379 -17.76 13.81 8.93
CA ASN A 379 -16.56 13.37 9.65
C ASN A 379 -15.61 14.52 9.96
N VAL A 380 -15.60 15.55 9.09
CA VAL A 380 -14.52 16.54 9.04
C VAL A 380 -14.87 17.92 9.57
N GLU A 381 -16.16 18.28 9.65
CA GLU A 381 -16.65 19.58 10.12
C GLU A 381 -16.14 19.99 11.51
N LYS A 382 -15.78 19.02 12.35
CA LYS A 382 -15.28 19.24 13.72
C LYS A 382 -13.80 19.61 13.79
N TYR A 383 -13.05 19.52 12.68
CA TYR A 383 -11.62 19.79 12.66
C TYR A 383 -11.30 21.19 12.11
N ASN A 384 -10.20 21.76 12.59
CA ASN A 384 -9.56 22.92 11.99
C ASN A 384 -8.34 22.47 11.17
N ALA A 385 -7.72 23.35 10.37
CA ALA A 385 -6.62 22.97 9.48
C ALA A 385 -5.50 22.15 10.16
N LYS A 386 -5.06 22.52 11.37
CA LYS A 386 -3.99 21.78 12.09
C LYS A 386 -4.46 20.44 12.62
N THR A 387 -5.65 20.37 13.20
CA THR A 387 -6.18 19.10 13.74
C THR A 387 -6.61 18.15 12.62
N PHE A 388 -6.99 18.68 11.46
CA PHE A 388 -7.39 17.91 10.29
C PHE A 388 -6.21 17.20 9.62
N GLU A 389 -5.07 17.88 9.44
CA GLU A 389 -3.85 17.23 8.93
C GLU A 389 -3.42 16.07 9.84
N LYS A 390 -3.43 16.30 11.15
CA LYS A 390 -3.10 15.26 12.14
C LYS A 390 -4.05 14.07 12.01
N TYR A 391 -5.36 14.34 11.90
CA TYR A 391 -6.39 13.32 11.72
C TYR A 391 -6.18 12.49 10.44
N ILE A 392 -5.85 13.13 9.31
CA ILE A 392 -5.55 12.41 8.05
C ILE A 392 -4.36 11.47 8.26
N ARG A 393 -3.25 11.99 8.81
CA ARG A 393 -2.05 11.19 9.05
C ARG A 393 -2.33 10.03 10.01
N GLU A 394 -3.07 10.27 11.09
CA GLU A 394 -3.49 9.21 12.02
C GLU A 394 -4.40 8.16 11.35
N ASN A 395 -5.32 8.56 10.49
CA ASN A 395 -6.23 7.64 9.78
C ASN A 395 -5.47 6.72 8.81
N PHE A 396 -4.53 7.27 8.05
CA PHE A 396 -3.73 6.48 7.11
C PHE A 396 -2.66 5.64 7.83
N ASN A 397 -2.09 6.13 8.93
CA ASN A 397 -1.11 5.39 9.72
C ASN A 397 -1.73 4.33 10.63
N ASN A 398 -3.00 4.48 11.02
CA ASN A 398 -3.65 3.60 12.01
C ASN A 398 -5.06 3.16 11.53
N PRO A 399 -5.17 2.20 10.59
CA PRO A 399 -6.44 1.72 10.04
C PRO A 399 -7.18 0.75 10.99
N THR A 400 -7.16 1.04 12.30
CA THR A 400 -7.62 0.17 13.38
C THR A 400 -9.04 -0.35 13.16
N GLU A 401 -9.95 0.48 12.66
CA GLU A 401 -11.36 0.09 12.43
C GLU A 401 -11.53 -0.89 11.25
N ILE A 402 -10.72 -0.79 10.20
CA ILE A 402 -10.83 -1.66 9.01
C ILE A 402 -10.40 -3.08 9.37
N TRP A 403 -9.25 -3.21 10.05
CA TRP A 403 -8.72 -4.51 10.45
C TRP A 403 -9.47 -5.11 11.63
N LYS A 404 -9.97 -4.30 12.57
CA LYS A 404 -10.76 -4.78 13.71
C LYS A 404 -11.97 -5.58 13.28
N HIS A 405 -12.78 -5.04 12.37
CA HIS A 405 -13.94 -5.77 11.88
C HIS A 405 -13.54 -7.06 11.13
N ALA A 406 -12.48 -7.03 10.33
CA ALA A 406 -12.00 -8.23 9.64
C ALA A 406 -11.51 -9.30 10.63
N TYR A 407 -10.72 -8.90 11.62
CA TYR A 407 -10.16 -9.76 12.65
C TYR A 407 -11.23 -10.36 13.57
N GLU A 408 -12.21 -9.56 14.01
CA GLU A 408 -13.25 -9.98 14.95
C GLU A 408 -14.39 -10.78 14.31
N GLN A 409 -14.73 -10.52 13.04
CA GLN A 409 -15.95 -11.06 12.42
C GLN A 409 -15.70 -12.01 11.24
N GLN A 410 -14.53 -11.95 10.57
CA GLN A 410 -14.29 -12.73 9.33
C GLN A 410 -13.40 -13.96 9.52
N ILE A 411 -12.64 -13.99 10.61
CA ILE A 411 -11.73 -15.08 10.94
C ILE A 411 -12.10 -15.66 12.32
N ASP A 412 -11.88 -16.96 12.47
CA ASP A 412 -12.21 -17.67 13.70
C ASP A 412 -11.05 -17.61 14.71
N TYR A 413 -11.24 -18.18 15.90
CA TYR A 413 -10.25 -18.11 16.97
C TYR A 413 -8.94 -18.87 16.64
N ILE A 414 -9.00 -19.92 15.81
CA ILE A 414 -7.82 -20.70 15.39
C ILE A 414 -6.98 -19.86 14.44
N ASP A 415 -7.63 -19.15 13.51
CA ASP A 415 -6.96 -18.20 12.62
C ASP A 415 -6.26 -17.07 13.40
N ARG A 416 -6.94 -16.53 14.43
CA ARG A 416 -6.37 -15.49 15.29
C ARG A 416 -5.13 -15.99 16.03
N TRP A 417 -5.15 -17.22 16.54
CA TRP A 417 -3.97 -17.83 17.15
C TRP A 417 -2.82 -17.97 16.16
N LEU A 418 -3.10 -18.24 14.88
CA LEU A 418 -2.03 -18.28 13.86
C LEU A 418 -1.44 -16.88 13.64
N LEU A 419 -2.28 -15.84 13.56
CA LEU A 419 -1.81 -14.46 13.39
C LEU A 419 -1.01 -13.97 14.61
N SER A 420 -1.48 -14.22 15.83
CA SER A 420 -0.73 -13.81 17.02
C SER A 420 0.52 -14.68 17.25
N THR A 421 0.53 -15.95 16.82
CA THR A 421 1.78 -16.75 16.79
C THR A 421 2.78 -16.18 15.79
N LEU A 422 2.33 -15.84 14.57
CA LEU A 422 3.19 -15.20 13.57
C LEU A 422 3.74 -13.87 14.09
N LEU A 423 2.94 -13.10 14.82
CA LEU A 423 3.34 -11.83 15.41
C LEU A 423 4.54 -11.97 16.37
N THR A 424 4.64 -13.09 17.11
CA THR A 424 5.74 -13.30 18.07
C THR A 424 7.13 -13.28 17.42
N PHE A 425 7.24 -13.73 16.17
CA PHE A 425 8.50 -13.73 15.44
C PHE A 425 8.92 -12.34 14.95
N ASN A 426 7.98 -11.38 14.86
CA ASN A 426 8.23 -10.01 14.42
C ASN A 426 8.82 -9.86 12.99
N GLU A 427 8.95 -10.93 12.21
CA GLU A 427 9.56 -10.96 10.88
C GLU A 427 8.96 -12.07 9.98
N ARG A 428 9.57 -12.28 8.80
CA ARG A 428 9.18 -13.36 7.88
C ARG A 428 9.61 -14.72 8.43
N VAL A 429 8.68 -15.68 8.45
CA VAL A 429 8.90 -16.98 9.12
C VAL A 429 8.79 -18.13 8.14
N ASP A 430 9.66 -19.13 8.27
CA ASP A 430 9.53 -20.42 7.57
C ASP A 430 8.24 -21.15 7.96
N ILE A 431 7.52 -21.71 6.98
CA ILE A 431 6.22 -22.36 7.20
C ILE A 431 6.34 -23.52 8.20
N ASN A 432 7.39 -24.34 8.12
CA ASN A 432 7.55 -25.49 9.01
C ASN A 432 7.84 -25.07 10.45
N LEU A 433 8.51 -23.93 10.60
CA LEU A 433 8.82 -23.35 11.89
C LEU A 433 7.55 -22.76 12.53
N LEU A 434 6.80 -21.99 11.75
CA LEU A 434 5.51 -21.44 12.17
C LEU A 434 4.51 -22.55 12.54
N GLU A 435 4.48 -23.66 11.80
CA GLU A 435 3.62 -24.81 12.09
C GLU A 435 3.90 -25.40 13.47
N LYS A 436 5.16 -25.60 13.82
CA LYS A 436 5.56 -26.17 15.12
C LYS A 436 5.23 -25.23 16.27
N ALA A 437 5.47 -23.92 16.10
CA ALA A 437 5.10 -22.91 17.09
C ALA A 437 3.59 -22.84 17.29
N PHE A 438 2.84 -22.86 16.19
CA PHE A 438 1.38 -22.85 16.23
C PHE A 438 0.80 -24.10 16.88
N ASN A 439 1.35 -25.28 16.59
CA ASN A 439 0.91 -26.52 17.23
C ASN A 439 1.18 -26.51 18.74
N LYS A 440 2.35 -26.01 19.19
CA LYS A 440 2.64 -25.83 20.62
C LYS A 440 1.61 -24.91 21.28
N ARG A 441 1.18 -23.85 20.59
CA ARG A 441 0.13 -22.96 21.07
C ARG A 441 -1.24 -23.62 21.15
N ILE A 442 -1.64 -24.37 20.12
CA ILE A 442 -2.88 -25.14 20.17
C ILE A 442 -2.86 -26.10 21.37
N ASP A 443 -1.76 -26.85 21.55
CA ASP A 443 -1.63 -27.81 22.65
C ASP A 443 -1.72 -27.13 24.02
N TYR A 444 -1.27 -25.88 24.14
CA TYR A 444 -1.39 -25.10 25.36
C TYR A 444 -2.80 -24.53 25.59
N CYS A 445 -3.42 -23.96 24.56
CA CYS A 445 -4.71 -23.30 24.65
C CYS A 445 -5.90 -24.29 24.65
N THR A 446 -5.67 -25.57 24.34
CA THR A 446 -6.74 -26.57 24.23
C THR A 446 -6.58 -27.71 25.23
N SER A 447 -7.71 -28.23 25.69
CA SER A 447 -7.74 -29.43 26.54
C SER A 447 -7.78 -30.69 25.67
N LYS A 448 -7.46 -31.86 26.23
CA LYS A 448 -7.55 -33.15 25.51
C LYS A 448 -8.96 -33.46 24.95
N ASP A 449 -10.00 -32.84 25.52
CA ASP A 449 -11.39 -33.03 25.12
C ASP A 449 -11.89 -31.96 24.12
N SER A 450 -11.02 -31.02 23.72
CA SER A 450 -11.36 -29.97 22.76
C SER A 450 -11.49 -30.53 21.34
N VAL A 451 -12.60 -30.21 20.66
CA VAL A 451 -12.81 -30.59 19.25
C VAL A 451 -12.03 -29.65 18.34
N LEU A 452 -10.91 -30.12 17.81
CA LEU A 452 -10.09 -29.41 16.83
C LEU A 452 -10.38 -29.89 15.40
N PRO A 453 -10.34 -29.00 14.40
CA PRO A 453 -10.43 -29.41 13.00
C PRO A 453 -9.18 -30.21 12.60
N ILE A 454 -9.33 -31.13 11.64
CA ILE A 454 -8.21 -31.88 11.09
C ILE A 454 -7.26 -30.90 10.38
N ASN A 455 -5.96 -30.97 10.68
CA ASN A 455 -4.91 -30.09 10.17
C ASN A 455 -5.21 -28.59 10.39
N PRO A 456 -5.33 -28.13 11.64
CA PRO A 456 -5.74 -26.76 11.96
C PRO A 456 -4.79 -25.73 11.36
N PHE A 457 -3.48 -26.00 11.37
CA PHE A 457 -2.46 -25.11 10.82
C PHE A 457 -2.67 -24.86 9.33
N LYS A 458 -2.75 -25.93 8.54
CA LYS A 458 -2.89 -25.82 7.09
C LYS A 458 -4.18 -25.09 6.70
N ASN A 459 -5.28 -25.38 7.38
CA ASN A 459 -6.57 -24.72 7.12
C ASN A 459 -6.51 -23.22 7.41
N ALA A 460 -5.93 -22.83 8.56
CA ALA A 460 -5.76 -21.42 8.92
C ALA A 460 -4.81 -20.71 7.96
N LEU A 461 -3.69 -21.34 7.61
CA LEU A 461 -2.71 -20.80 6.67
C LEU A 461 -3.32 -20.59 5.27
N ASP A 462 -4.08 -21.55 4.76
CA ASP A 462 -4.73 -21.49 3.46
C ASP A 462 -5.90 -20.49 3.43
N LYS A 463 -6.56 -20.24 4.57
CA LYS A 463 -7.67 -19.28 4.70
C LYS A 463 -7.18 -17.84 4.80
N LEU A 464 -6.10 -17.60 5.55
CA LEU A 464 -5.53 -16.27 5.77
C LEU A 464 -4.69 -15.77 4.58
N ASP A 465 -4.26 -16.68 3.70
CA ASP A 465 -3.43 -16.34 2.53
C ASP A 465 -4.12 -15.33 1.59
N LYS A 466 -3.35 -14.33 1.18
CA LYS A 466 -3.77 -13.20 0.33
C LYS A 466 -4.91 -12.36 0.91
N GLY A 467 -5.13 -12.44 2.22
CA GLY A 467 -6.08 -11.60 2.95
C GLY A 467 -5.53 -10.99 4.23
N PHE A 468 -4.76 -11.77 5.00
CA PHE A 468 -4.04 -11.31 6.20
C PHE A 468 -2.55 -11.61 6.14
N ILE A 469 -2.17 -12.68 5.45
CA ILE A 469 -0.78 -13.10 5.27
C ILE A 469 -0.45 -13.28 3.79
N ILE A 470 0.83 -13.15 3.46
CA ILE A 470 1.37 -13.45 2.13
C ILE A 470 2.35 -14.62 2.27
N ARG A 471 2.19 -15.62 1.40
CA ARG A 471 3.16 -16.69 1.24
C ARG A 471 4.09 -16.40 0.07
N LYS A 472 5.41 -16.43 0.33
CA LYS A 472 6.45 -16.38 -0.70
C LYS A 472 7.42 -17.54 -0.48
N ASN A 473 7.55 -18.40 -1.49
CA ASN A 473 8.34 -19.64 -1.40
C ASN A 473 7.92 -20.48 -0.18
N ASN A 474 8.84 -20.73 0.76
CA ASN A 474 8.58 -21.46 2.00
C ASN A 474 8.39 -20.54 3.23
N THR A 475 8.14 -19.25 3.01
CA THR A 475 8.01 -18.25 4.08
C THR A 475 6.64 -17.57 4.11
N VAL A 476 6.26 -17.09 5.29
CA VAL A 476 5.01 -16.39 5.59
C VAL A 476 5.33 -15.01 6.17
N ASP A 477 4.61 -14.00 5.70
CA ASP A 477 4.66 -12.62 6.21
C ASP A 477 3.24 -12.06 6.35
N PHE A 478 3.07 -10.95 7.07
CA PHE A 478 1.81 -10.20 7.06
C PHE A 478 1.59 -9.56 5.68
N ILE A 479 0.32 -9.42 5.28
CA ILE A 479 -0.04 -8.83 3.98
C ILE A 479 0.37 -7.37 3.85
N ASN A 480 0.29 -6.63 4.96
CA ASN A 480 0.61 -5.21 5.03
C ASN A 480 1.10 -4.90 6.46
N PRO A 481 2.14 -4.07 6.65
CA PRO A 481 2.58 -3.69 7.99
C PRO A 481 1.48 -3.03 8.84
N SER A 482 0.46 -2.40 8.24
CA SER A 482 -0.66 -1.81 8.98
C SER A 482 -1.52 -2.83 9.73
N LEU A 483 -1.57 -4.08 9.25
CA LEU A 483 -2.20 -5.19 9.98
C LEU A 483 -1.38 -5.54 11.22
N LYS A 484 -0.05 -5.54 11.10
CA LYS A 484 0.86 -5.79 12.22
C LYS A 484 0.69 -4.70 13.28
N ASP A 485 0.68 -3.43 12.88
CA ASP A 485 0.45 -2.29 13.79
C ASP A 485 -0.92 -2.37 14.48
N PHE A 486 -1.96 -2.75 13.73
CA PHE A 486 -3.28 -3.03 14.30
C PHE A 486 -3.22 -4.16 15.34
N LEU A 487 -2.60 -5.31 15.02
CA LEU A 487 -2.53 -6.45 15.93
C LEU A 487 -1.78 -6.12 17.21
N ILE A 488 -0.69 -5.35 17.11
CA ILE A 488 0.08 -4.86 18.26
C ILE A 488 -0.83 -4.04 19.18
N ASN A 489 -1.44 -2.98 18.64
CA ASN A 489 -2.32 -2.10 19.41
C ASN A 489 -3.54 -2.83 19.97
N TYR A 490 -4.08 -3.80 19.24
CA TYR A 490 -5.24 -4.58 19.64
C TYR A 490 -4.89 -5.56 20.76
N ILE A 491 -3.81 -6.33 20.61
CA ILE A 491 -3.37 -7.34 21.60
C ILE A 491 -2.84 -6.69 22.88
N GLN A 492 -2.22 -5.50 22.81
CA GLN A 492 -1.81 -4.74 24.00
C GLN A 492 -2.95 -4.49 24.98
N THR A 493 -4.19 -4.43 24.51
CA THR A 493 -5.36 -4.22 25.36
C THR A 493 -5.84 -5.49 26.08
N ASP A 494 -5.32 -6.67 25.73
CA ASP A 494 -5.71 -7.96 26.30
C ASP A 494 -4.51 -8.70 26.91
N THR A 495 -4.30 -8.48 28.21
CA THR A 495 -3.26 -9.15 29.00
C THR A 495 -3.38 -10.68 28.97
N ARG A 496 -4.58 -11.25 28.78
CA ARG A 496 -4.74 -12.71 28.72
C ARG A 496 -4.17 -13.27 27.44
N GLU A 497 -4.43 -12.62 26.31
CA GLU A 497 -3.87 -13.04 25.02
C GLU A 497 -2.34 -12.93 25.01
N ILE A 498 -1.78 -11.88 25.63
CA ILE A 498 -0.33 -11.73 25.82
C ILE A 498 0.24 -12.91 26.62
N ASN A 499 -0.37 -13.25 27.76
CA ASN A 499 0.09 -14.38 28.57
C ASN A 499 0.02 -15.71 27.79
N LEU A 500 -1.07 -15.95 27.05
CA LEU A 500 -1.19 -17.14 26.20
C LEU A 500 -0.11 -17.20 25.12
N MET A 501 0.26 -16.06 24.53
CA MET A 501 1.36 -15.97 23.56
C MET A 501 2.70 -16.33 24.19
N VAL A 502 3.01 -15.77 25.38
CA VAL A 502 4.28 -16.00 26.09
C VAL A 502 4.37 -17.45 26.58
N ASP A 503 3.32 -17.98 27.19
CA ASP A 503 3.32 -19.35 27.74
C ASP A 503 3.43 -20.44 26.65
N SER A 504 3.07 -20.10 25.42
CA SER A 504 3.10 -21.01 24.28
C SER A 504 4.34 -20.88 23.38
N ILE A 505 5.35 -20.13 23.81
CA ILE A 505 6.62 -20.01 23.08
C ILE A 505 7.23 -21.39 22.86
N LYS A 506 7.57 -21.68 21.60
CA LYS A 506 8.26 -22.90 21.17
C LYS A 506 9.73 -22.67 20.82
N TYR A 507 10.06 -21.49 20.31
CA TYR A 507 11.40 -21.14 19.85
C TYR A 507 11.88 -19.83 20.45
N ILE A 508 13.17 -19.71 20.73
CA ILE A 508 13.75 -18.47 21.27
C ILE A 508 13.54 -17.26 20.33
N GLN A 509 13.49 -17.49 19.02
CA GLN A 509 13.18 -16.47 18.00
C GLN A 509 11.79 -15.82 18.18
N GLN A 510 10.86 -16.45 18.90
CA GLN A 510 9.56 -15.86 19.25
C GLN A 510 9.66 -14.80 20.37
N VAL A 511 10.78 -14.76 21.08
CA VAL A 511 11.04 -13.80 22.16
C VAL A 511 11.64 -12.53 21.57
N SER A 512 10.91 -11.92 20.64
CA SER A 512 11.33 -10.70 19.96
C SER A 512 11.15 -9.47 20.87
N GLU A 513 11.89 -8.39 20.56
CA GLU A 513 11.69 -7.07 21.20
C GLU A 513 10.23 -6.62 21.19
N LEU A 514 9.49 -6.99 20.13
CA LEU A 514 8.07 -6.71 20.04
C LEU A 514 7.30 -7.39 21.18
N VAL A 515 7.48 -8.69 21.37
CA VAL A 515 6.83 -9.44 22.45
C VAL A 515 7.20 -8.85 23.81
N LEU A 516 8.47 -8.46 24.00
CA LEU A 516 8.95 -7.80 25.22
C LEU A 516 8.34 -6.39 25.43
N SER A 517 7.97 -5.69 24.35
CA SER A 517 7.30 -4.37 24.42
C SER A 517 5.79 -4.45 24.63
N LEU A 518 5.14 -5.54 24.21
CA LEU A 518 3.70 -5.77 24.38
C LEU A 518 3.34 -6.02 25.85
N THR A 519 4.32 -6.49 26.60
CA THR A 519 4.25 -6.73 28.03
C THR A 519 4.56 -5.43 28.77
N GLU A 520 3.56 -4.59 29.07
CA GLU A 520 3.71 -3.33 29.81
C GLU A 520 4.23 -3.53 31.24
N PHE A 521 5.48 -3.95 31.40
CA PHE A 521 6.29 -3.81 32.59
C PHE A 521 7.72 -4.05 32.10
N HIS A 522 8.64 -3.15 32.42
CA HIS A 522 10.09 -3.43 32.34
C HIS A 522 10.54 -4.65 33.19
N ASN A 523 9.59 -5.45 33.71
CA ASN A 523 9.74 -6.62 34.57
C ASN A 523 8.53 -7.57 34.39
N ILE A 524 8.23 -8.06 33.19
CA ILE A 524 7.56 -9.37 33.14
C ILE A 524 8.61 -10.42 33.48
N LEU A 525 8.53 -10.93 34.71
CA LEU A 525 9.02 -12.27 35.02
C LEU A 525 8.29 -13.21 34.07
N PHE A 526 9.02 -13.72 33.08
CA PHE A 526 8.58 -14.90 32.35
C PHE A 526 8.08 -15.91 33.38
N PRO A 527 6.97 -16.65 33.11
CA PRO A 527 6.43 -17.60 34.06
C PRO A 527 7.56 -18.45 34.63
N ALA A 528 7.66 -18.55 35.97
CA ALA A 528 8.77 -19.25 36.61
C ALA A 528 8.93 -20.68 36.06
N ASP A 529 7.81 -21.33 35.72
CA ASP A 529 7.79 -22.64 35.08
C ASP A 529 8.40 -22.64 33.67
N LEU A 530 8.16 -21.59 32.87
CA LEU A 530 8.75 -21.44 31.53
C LEU A 530 10.26 -21.16 31.64
N VAL A 531 10.67 -20.30 32.56
CA VAL A 531 12.08 -20.01 32.89
C VAL A 531 12.80 -21.31 33.28
N LEU A 532 12.22 -22.08 34.21
CA LEU A 532 12.78 -23.36 34.65
C LEU A 532 12.79 -24.40 33.52
N ASP A 533 11.77 -24.47 32.67
CA ASP A 533 11.74 -25.38 31.52
C ASP A 533 12.81 -25.00 30.48
N MET A 534 12.98 -23.70 30.20
CA MET A 534 14.05 -23.20 29.32
C MET A 534 15.43 -23.55 29.88
N MET A 535 15.67 -23.39 31.19
CA MET A 535 16.97 -23.73 31.79
C MET A 535 17.26 -25.24 31.77
N ASN A 536 16.24 -26.06 32.00
CA ASN A 536 16.42 -27.52 32.08
C ASN A 536 16.38 -28.20 30.70
N ASN A 537 15.63 -27.64 29.73
CA ASN A 537 15.32 -28.24 28.44
C ASN A 537 15.55 -27.28 27.25
N TYR A 538 16.54 -26.39 27.33
CA TYR A 538 16.83 -25.37 26.29
C TYR A 538 16.99 -25.92 24.88
N ASP A 539 17.55 -27.13 24.70
CA ASP A 539 17.68 -27.76 23.38
C ASP A 539 16.30 -27.89 22.67
N SER A 540 15.20 -27.89 23.41
CA SER A 540 13.85 -27.95 22.85
C SER A 540 13.33 -26.61 22.31
N TYR A 541 13.97 -25.49 22.69
CA TYR A 541 13.68 -24.12 22.26
C TYR A 541 14.57 -23.66 21.10
N VAL A 542 15.56 -24.47 20.75
CA VAL A 542 16.59 -24.16 19.76
C VAL A 542 16.31 -24.90 18.45
N ARG A 543 16.47 -24.19 17.33
CA ARG A 543 16.36 -24.73 15.97
C ARG A 543 17.58 -25.58 15.67
N LYS A 544 17.37 -26.82 15.19
CA LYS A 544 18.49 -27.72 14.84
C LYS A 544 19.43 -27.17 13.77
N SER A 545 18.91 -26.42 12.80
CA SER A 545 19.69 -25.85 11.70
C SER A 545 20.43 -24.56 12.05
N PHE A 546 20.06 -23.91 13.15
CA PHE A 546 20.60 -22.62 13.61
C PHE A 546 20.90 -22.71 15.10
N ARG A 547 21.47 -23.85 15.52
CA ARG A 547 21.55 -24.20 16.94
C ARG A 547 22.35 -23.17 17.71
N ASP A 548 23.53 -22.86 17.21
CA ASP A 548 24.47 -21.98 17.89
C ASP A 548 23.97 -20.51 17.88
N GLU A 549 23.39 -20.02 16.78
CA GLU A 549 22.69 -18.71 16.73
C GLU A 549 21.62 -18.59 17.83
N ASP A 550 20.75 -19.59 17.94
CA ASP A 550 19.68 -19.59 18.94
C ASP A 550 20.21 -19.71 20.38
N LEU A 551 21.35 -20.37 20.59
CA LEU A 551 22.01 -20.43 21.89
C LEU A 551 22.57 -19.06 22.29
N ILE A 552 23.14 -18.31 21.35
CA ILE A 552 23.61 -16.94 21.59
C ILE A 552 22.41 -16.03 21.92
N HIS A 553 21.32 -16.13 21.16
CA HIS A 553 20.05 -15.44 21.48
C HIS A 553 19.53 -15.81 22.87
N LEU A 554 19.60 -17.09 23.24
CA LEU A 554 19.17 -17.56 24.55
C LEU A 554 20.05 -17.00 25.68
N ALA A 555 21.38 -16.96 25.49
CA ALA A 555 22.31 -16.43 26.47
C ALA A 555 22.07 -14.93 26.74
N THR A 556 21.96 -14.14 25.67
CA THR A 556 21.65 -12.70 25.75
C THR A 556 20.30 -12.47 26.42
N PHE A 557 19.27 -13.23 26.02
CA PHE A 557 17.93 -13.13 26.58
C PHE A 557 17.89 -13.45 28.08
N VAL A 558 18.51 -14.57 28.50
CA VAL A 558 18.55 -14.97 29.91
C VAL A 558 19.30 -13.95 30.76
N ASN A 559 20.39 -13.39 30.26
CA ASN A 559 21.12 -12.38 31.02
C ASN A 559 20.26 -11.15 31.33
N SER A 560 19.48 -10.69 30.36
CA SER A 560 18.66 -9.49 30.52
C SER A 560 17.40 -9.68 31.37
N HIS A 561 16.87 -10.91 31.49
CA HIS A 561 15.54 -11.13 32.06
C HIS A 561 15.48 -12.04 33.29
N PHE A 562 16.53 -12.81 33.60
CA PHE A 562 16.51 -13.77 34.70
C PHE A 562 17.25 -13.22 35.94
N GLU A 563 16.87 -13.70 37.13
CA GLU A 563 17.48 -13.28 38.40
C GLU A 563 18.94 -13.77 38.52
N GLU A 564 19.83 -12.92 39.05
CA GLU A 564 21.29 -13.11 39.06
C GLU A 564 21.75 -14.48 39.60
N TYR A 565 21.20 -14.97 40.71
CA TYR A 565 21.67 -16.20 41.35
C TYR A 565 21.31 -17.47 40.58
N THR A 566 20.38 -17.41 39.61
CA THR A 566 19.94 -18.58 38.83
C THR A 566 20.57 -18.64 37.45
N LYS A 567 21.01 -17.51 36.89
CA LYS A 567 21.38 -17.43 35.47
C LYS A 567 22.82 -17.85 35.16
N TYR A 568 23.79 -17.57 36.04
CA TYR A 568 25.21 -17.71 35.68
C TYR A 568 25.65 -19.14 35.40
N ASP A 569 25.22 -20.13 36.19
CA ASP A 569 25.56 -21.54 35.93
C ASP A 569 24.99 -22.02 34.58
N PHE A 570 23.80 -21.54 34.23
CA PHE A 570 23.16 -21.83 32.96
C PHE A 570 23.85 -21.13 31.79
N LEU A 571 24.25 -19.86 31.94
CA LEU A 571 25.02 -19.13 30.93
C LEU A 571 26.36 -19.81 30.64
N VAL A 572 27.09 -20.26 31.68
CA VAL A 572 28.33 -21.03 31.52
C VAL A 572 28.10 -22.32 30.74
N LYS A 573 26.97 -23.00 30.99
CA LYS A 573 26.58 -24.20 30.25
C LYS A 573 26.31 -23.89 28.77
N ILE A 574 25.52 -22.86 28.47
CA ILE A 574 25.21 -22.45 27.09
C ILE A 574 26.48 -22.08 26.33
N ILE A 575 27.35 -21.24 26.91
CA ILE A 575 28.58 -20.78 26.24
C ILE A 575 29.48 -21.96 25.85
N LYS A 576 29.55 -22.99 26.70
CA LYS A 576 30.34 -24.20 26.40
C LYS A 576 29.72 -25.08 25.32
N ASP A 577 28.40 -25.03 25.18
CA ASP A 577 27.63 -25.80 24.22
C ASP A 577 27.60 -25.19 22.81
N ILE A 578 27.99 -23.92 22.68
CA ILE A 578 28.16 -23.23 21.39
C ILE A 578 29.42 -23.75 20.71
N ASN A 579 29.27 -24.20 19.46
CA ASN A 579 30.38 -24.71 18.65
C ASN A 579 30.82 -23.74 17.55
N ASP A 580 29.95 -22.82 17.17
CA ASP A 580 30.14 -21.90 16.05
C ASP A 580 29.59 -20.51 16.42
N TRP A 581 30.35 -19.47 16.14
CA TRP A 581 30.03 -18.08 16.46
C TRP A 581 29.72 -17.22 15.23
N GLU A 582 29.65 -17.82 14.02
CA GLU A 582 29.36 -17.17 12.73
C GLU A 582 28.13 -16.23 12.77
N ALA A 583 27.15 -16.57 13.61
CA ALA A 583 25.95 -15.75 13.83
C ALA A 583 26.25 -14.32 14.31
N LEU A 584 27.36 -14.11 15.02
CA LEU A 584 27.80 -12.79 15.46
C LEU A 584 28.23 -11.90 14.28
N HIS A 585 28.74 -12.47 13.19
CA HIS A 585 29.05 -11.68 12.00
C HIS A 585 27.82 -11.48 11.11
N THR A 586 26.98 -12.52 10.95
CA THR A 586 25.87 -12.50 9.98
C THR A 586 24.64 -11.74 10.48
N ASN A 587 24.46 -11.63 11.80
CA ASN A 587 23.27 -11.04 12.41
C ASN A 587 23.64 -9.80 13.24
N TYR A 588 23.53 -8.62 12.61
CA TYR A 588 23.85 -7.32 13.23
C TYR A 588 23.14 -7.06 14.57
N ARG A 589 21.86 -7.46 14.69
CA ARG A 589 21.10 -7.26 15.95
C ARG A 589 21.63 -8.15 17.06
N LEU A 590 21.92 -9.41 16.73
CA LEU A 590 22.51 -10.36 17.67
C LEU A 590 23.91 -9.90 18.10
N ASN A 591 24.72 -9.38 17.18
CA ASN A 591 26.02 -8.80 17.45
C ASN A 591 25.95 -7.69 18.53
N ILE A 592 25.05 -6.71 18.35
CA ILE A 592 24.84 -5.64 19.34
C ILE A 592 24.39 -6.21 20.71
N ALA A 593 23.41 -7.10 20.70
CA ALA A 593 22.88 -7.71 21.91
C ALA A 593 23.97 -8.51 22.66
N PHE A 594 24.86 -9.18 21.91
CA PHE A 594 25.95 -9.95 22.47
C PHE A 594 27.06 -9.07 23.02
N LYS A 595 27.44 -7.97 22.34
CA LYS A 595 28.37 -6.97 22.87
C LYS A 595 27.92 -6.47 24.25
N LYS A 596 26.64 -6.10 24.37
CA LYS A 596 26.03 -5.70 25.65
C LYS A 596 26.09 -6.82 26.70
N PHE A 597 25.79 -8.06 26.32
CA PHE A 597 25.88 -9.23 27.20
C PHE A 597 27.30 -9.43 27.78
N VAL A 598 28.35 -9.28 26.96
CA VAL A 598 29.73 -9.42 27.43
C VAL A 598 30.05 -8.34 28.46
N THR A 599 29.71 -7.07 28.18
CA THR A 599 29.94 -5.96 29.13
C THR A 599 29.22 -6.19 30.46
N GLU A 600 27.96 -6.63 30.43
CA GLU A 600 27.14 -6.87 31.63
C GLU A 600 27.60 -8.08 32.45
N THR A 601 28.31 -9.03 31.83
CA THR A 601 28.75 -10.28 32.51
C THR A 601 30.24 -10.29 32.88
N ASN A 602 30.99 -9.26 32.52
CA ASN A 602 32.44 -9.17 32.73
C ASN A 602 32.85 -9.29 34.23
N GLU A 603 32.00 -8.84 35.15
CA GLU A 603 32.27 -8.95 36.60
C GLU A 603 32.09 -10.37 37.16
N ASN A 604 31.39 -11.27 36.44
CA ASN A 604 31.18 -12.63 36.90
C ASN A 604 32.34 -13.55 36.49
N TYR A 605 33.12 -13.99 37.48
CA TYR A 605 34.30 -14.84 37.27
C TYR A 605 34.03 -16.10 36.43
N TYR A 606 32.90 -16.79 36.63
CA TYR A 606 32.63 -18.06 35.96
C TYR A 606 32.20 -17.87 34.50
N VAL A 607 31.36 -16.86 34.22
CA VAL A 607 30.95 -16.52 32.86
C VAL A 607 32.14 -15.98 32.09
N LYS A 608 32.91 -15.06 32.67
CA LYS A 608 34.14 -14.52 32.08
C LYS A 608 35.09 -15.65 31.70
N LYS A 609 35.39 -16.57 32.62
CA LYS A 609 36.26 -17.72 32.33
C LYS A 609 35.74 -18.62 31.18
N ALA A 610 34.42 -18.73 31.00
CA ALA A 610 33.84 -19.47 29.89
C ALA A 610 34.02 -18.72 28.56
N LEU A 611 33.80 -17.41 28.55
CA LEU A 611 34.05 -16.54 27.39
C LEU A 611 35.53 -16.50 27.01
N ASP A 612 36.42 -16.37 28.00
CA ASP A 612 37.87 -16.35 27.81
C ASP A 612 38.41 -17.63 27.16
N SER A 613 37.71 -18.76 27.33
CA SER A 613 38.08 -20.02 26.68
C SER A 613 37.74 -20.07 25.18
N ARG A 614 36.99 -19.09 24.69
CA ARG A 614 36.49 -18.95 23.31
C ARG A 614 36.83 -17.58 22.70
N THR A 615 37.75 -16.84 23.31
CA THR A 615 38.07 -15.46 22.92
C THR A 615 38.39 -15.32 21.45
N GLU A 616 39.24 -16.20 20.91
CA GLU A 616 39.68 -16.13 19.51
C GLU A 616 38.51 -16.31 18.52
N GLU A 617 37.64 -17.28 18.78
CA GLU A 617 36.44 -17.53 17.98
C GLU A 617 35.49 -16.31 18.05
N ILE A 618 35.19 -15.81 19.25
CA ILE A 618 34.21 -14.73 19.47
C ILE A 618 34.71 -13.40 18.88
N VAL A 619 35.97 -13.04 19.11
CA VAL A 619 36.55 -11.75 18.71
C VAL A 619 36.62 -11.65 17.20
N ASN A 620 37.05 -12.72 16.52
CA ASN A 620 37.08 -12.75 15.06
C ASN A 620 35.68 -12.47 14.48
N GLU A 621 34.65 -13.18 14.95
CA GLU A 621 33.29 -13.03 14.42
C GLU A 621 32.66 -11.67 14.77
N LEU A 622 32.96 -11.11 15.94
CA LEU A 622 32.49 -9.77 16.31
C LEU A 622 33.08 -8.67 15.42
N VAL A 623 34.36 -8.78 15.06
CA VAL A 623 35.07 -7.81 14.23
C VAL A 623 34.64 -7.92 12.76
N ILE A 624 34.50 -9.15 12.23
CA ILE A 624 34.00 -9.38 10.86
C ILE A 624 32.59 -8.80 10.67
N GLY A 625 31.77 -8.79 11.73
CA GLY A 625 30.44 -8.19 11.71
C GLY A 625 30.41 -6.66 11.59
N GLU A 626 31.54 -5.97 11.68
CA GLU A 626 31.64 -4.51 11.64
C GLU A 626 32.18 -4.02 10.29
N TYR A 627 31.39 -3.23 9.57
CA TYR A 627 31.72 -2.77 8.21
C TYR A 627 32.24 -1.33 8.15
N ASP A 628 32.16 -0.60 9.26
CA ASP A 628 32.64 0.77 9.37
C ASP A 628 34.03 0.79 10.03
N ILE A 629 34.96 1.54 9.43
CA ILE A 629 36.38 1.55 9.84
C ILE A 629 36.58 2.15 11.25
N GLU A 630 35.81 3.17 11.63
CA GLU A 630 35.92 3.79 12.96
C GLU A 630 35.34 2.85 14.02
N SER A 631 34.15 2.31 13.75
CA SER A 631 33.44 1.38 14.63
C SER A 631 34.24 0.09 14.84
N ALA A 632 34.93 -0.40 13.81
CA ALA A 632 35.80 -1.58 13.91
C ALA A 632 37.01 -1.31 14.82
N VAL A 633 37.66 -0.15 14.70
CA VAL A 633 38.80 0.22 15.56
C VAL A 633 38.36 0.44 17.00
N GLU A 634 37.25 1.15 17.22
CA GLU A 634 36.67 1.33 18.56
C GLU A 634 36.28 -0.02 19.20
N LEU A 635 35.75 -0.95 18.39
CA LEU A 635 35.45 -2.29 18.85
C LEU A 635 36.71 -3.04 19.30
N LEU A 636 37.81 -2.97 18.53
CA LEU A 636 39.07 -3.61 18.90
C LEU A 636 39.64 -3.04 20.22
N GLU A 637 39.56 -1.73 20.42
CA GLU A 637 39.93 -1.07 21.69
C GLU A 637 39.09 -1.64 22.86
N ASN A 638 37.77 -1.70 22.69
CA ASN A 638 36.86 -2.22 23.72
C ASN A 638 37.07 -3.71 24.01
N LEU A 639 37.35 -4.53 22.98
CA LEU A 639 37.57 -5.97 23.14
C LEU A 639 38.89 -6.26 23.86
N LYS A 640 39.94 -5.46 23.64
CA LYS A 640 41.21 -5.56 24.36
C LYS A 640 41.00 -5.55 25.87
N ASP A 641 40.26 -4.54 26.36
CA ASP A 641 40.00 -4.35 27.78
C ASP A 641 39.01 -5.40 28.34
N THR A 642 38.00 -5.76 27.54
CA THR A 642 36.93 -6.65 27.99
C THR A 642 37.42 -8.09 28.19
N PHE A 643 38.23 -8.59 27.26
CA PHE A 643 38.74 -9.96 27.24
C PHE A 643 40.20 -10.10 27.69
N ASP A 644 40.85 -9.01 28.11
CA ASP A 644 42.28 -8.97 28.50
C ASP A 644 43.20 -9.58 27.42
N ILE A 645 42.97 -9.15 26.16
CA ILE A 645 43.63 -9.72 24.97
C ILE A 645 44.99 -9.07 24.78
N ASP A 646 46.01 -9.91 24.63
CA ASP A 646 47.29 -9.49 24.05
C ASP A 646 47.27 -9.74 22.53
N PHE A 647 46.95 -8.71 21.76
CA PHE A 647 46.90 -8.81 20.29
C PHE A 647 48.25 -9.13 19.66
N HIS A 648 49.37 -8.95 20.37
CA HIS A 648 50.69 -9.38 19.86
C HIS A 648 50.83 -10.90 19.79
N ALA A 649 50.07 -11.63 20.61
CA ALA A 649 50.10 -13.09 20.67
C ALA A 649 48.85 -13.75 20.05
N PHE A 650 47.93 -12.95 19.50
CA PHE A 650 46.66 -13.37 18.93
C PHE A 650 46.80 -13.71 17.44
N ASP A 651 46.11 -14.75 16.95
CA ASP A 651 46.03 -15.01 15.50
C ASP A 651 45.16 -13.95 14.83
N SER A 652 45.83 -12.89 14.37
CA SER A 652 45.20 -11.70 13.80
C SER A 652 44.98 -11.80 12.30
N TYR A 653 45.28 -12.93 11.65
CA TYR A 653 45.18 -13.05 10.19
C TYR A 653 43.77 -12.72 9.68
N THR A 654 42.74 -13.26 10.33
CA THR A 654 41.34 -13.02 9.95
C THR A 654 40.93 -11.55 10.14
N ILE A 655 41.31 -10.95 11.27
CA ILE A 655 41.04 -9.55 11.59
C ILE A 655 41.72 -8.63 10.58
N ILE A 656 43.01 -8.87 10.28
CA ILE A 656 43.79 -8.06 9.34
C ILE A 656 43.17 -8.12 7.94
N ASN A 657 42.81 -9.31 7.44
CA ASN A 657 42.17 -9.42 6.12
C ASN A 657 40.81 -8.70 6.06
N HIS A 658 40.03 -8.73 7.14
CA HIS A 658 38.76 -8.00 7.20
C HIS A 658 38.99 -6.48 7.22
N LEU A 659 39.93 -6.01 8.05
CA LEU A 659 40.37 -4.60 8.07
C LEU A 659 40.82 -4.16 6.68
N ASP A 660 41.66 -4.94 6.00
CA ASP A 660 42.08 -4.68 4.62
C ASP A 660 40.91 -4.51 3.67
N SER A 661 39.89 -5.38 3.77
CA SER A 661 38.69 -5.28 2.94
C SER A 661 37.93 -3.97 3.20
N ILE A 662 37.60 -3.66 4.46
CA ILE A 662 36.79 -2.49 4.79
C ILE A 662 37.54 -1.16 4.54
N PHE A 663 38.85 -1.13 4.80
CA PHE A 663 39.68 0.04 4.51
C PHE A 663 39.82 0.23 3.00
N SER A 664 40.04 -0.84 2.23
CA SER A 664 40.12 -0.73 0.77
C SER A 664 38.81 -0.21 0.15
N ASP A 665 37.66 -0.73 0.60
CA ASP A 665 36.35 -0.29 0.12
C ASP A 665 36.07 1.18 0.49
N TYR A 666 36.40 1.58 1.72
CA TYR A 666 36.27 2.98 2.17
C TYR A 666 37.15 3.92 1.36
N ILE A 667 38.44 3.60 1.23
CA ILE A 667 39.43 4.41 0.49
C ILE A 667 39.03 4.54 -0.98
N PHE A 668 38.61 3.45 -1.62
CA PHE A 668 38.15 3.48 -3.01
C PHE A 668 36.95 4.43 -3.17
N THR A 669 35.97 4.33 -2.27
CA THR A 669 34.76 5.17 -2.30
C THR A 669 35.09 6.66 -2.10
N GLU A 670 35.94 6.98 -1.13
CA GLU A 670 36.38 8.35 -0.87
C GLU A 670 37.23 8.90 -2.04
N ALA A 671 38.12 8.10 -2.61
CA ALA A 671 38.94 8.50 -3.75
C ALA A 671 38.08 8.83 -4.99
N GLU A 672 37.07 8.01 -5.31
CA GLU A 672 36.13 8.28 -6.42
C GLU A 672 35.29 9.53 -6.14
N ASN A 673 34.78 9.69 -4.93
CA ASN A 673 34.07 10.91 -4.55
C ASN A 673 34.97 12.14 -4.75
N LEU A 674 36.16 12.16 -4.13
CA LEU A 674 37.08 13.29 -4.21
C LEU A 674 37.45 13.66 -5.65
N LYS A 675 37.61 12.67 -6.55
CA LYS A 675 37.88 12.94 -7.98
C LYS A 675 36.81 13.80 -8.63
N ASP A 676 35.54 13.68 -8.22
CA ASP A 676 34.42 14.40 -8.80
C ASP A 676 34.24 15.84 -8.26
N TRP A 677 34.63 16.12 -7.00
CA TRP A 677 34.23 17.36 -6.34
C TRP A 677 35.33 18.11 -5.57
N ALA A 678 36.49 17.50 -5.30
CA ALA A 678 37.57 18.18 -4.60
C ALA A 678 38.04 19.40 -5.41
N THR A 679 38.17 20.56 -4.76
CA THR A 679 38.67 21.81 -5.38
C THR A 679 40.00 22.29 -4.81
N ASP A 680 40.49 21.64 -3.77
CA ASP A 680 41.83 21.80 -3.24
C ASP A 680 42.29 20.48 -2.59
N THR A 681 43.53 20.43 -2.11
CA THR A 681 44.13 19.24 -1.49
C THR A 681 43.76 19.07 -0.01
N THR A 682 42.99 19.99 0.58
CA THR A 682 42.73 20.01 2.03
C THR A 682 41.93 18.79 2.45
N GLU A 683 40.85 18.49 1.75
CA GLU A 683 39.96 17.36 2.05
C GLU A 683 40.65 16.01 1.86
N VAL A 684 41.53 15.91 0.86
CA VAL A 684 42.38 14.74 0.64
C VAL A 684 43.32 14.53 1.83
N ASN A 685 43.98 15.58 2.29
CA ASN A 685 44.89 15.51 3.44
C ASN A 685 44.13 15.17 4.73
N GLU A 686 42.93 15.69 4.94
CA GLU A 686 42.09 15.34 6.10
C GLU A 686 41.73 13.85 6.12
N ILE A 687 41.41 13.27 4.96
CA ILE A 687 41.13 11.83 4.84
C ILE A 687 42.40 10.99 5.09
N ILE A 688 43.54 11.39 4.53
CA ILE A 688 44.83 10.71 4.77
C ILE A 688 45.21 10.78 6.25
N ASP A 689 45.09 11.94 6.88
CA ASP A 689 45.39 12.12 8.30
C ASP A 689 44.48 11.25 9.18
N LYS A 690 43.18 11.18 8.84
CA LYS A 690 42.22 10.29 9.51
C LYS A 690 42.60 8.82 9.37
N LEU A 691 42.94 8.37 8.18
CA LEU A 691 43.32 6.97 7.93
C LEU A 691 44.60 6.61 8.67
N ASN A 692 45.63 7.48 8.61
CA ASN A 692 46.86 7.29 9.37
C ASN A 692 46.61 7.22 10.88
N TYR A 693 45.75 8.08 11.41
CA TYR A 693 45.36 8.06 12.83
C TYR A 693 44.71 6.72 13.23
N LEU A 694 43.81 6.19 12.41
CA LEU A 694 43.21 4.88 12.65
C LEU A 694 44.23 3.75 12.52
N GLY A 695 45.15 3.83 11.57
CA GLY A 695 46.26 2.88 11.42
C GLY A 695 47.20 2.87 12.63
N GLU A 696 47.54 4.04 13.17
CA GLU A 696 48.33 4.17 14.40
C GLU A 696 47.61 3.50 15.58
N LYS A 697 46.30 3.74 15.75
CA LYS A 697 45.50 3.08 16.79
C LYS A 697 45.53 1.55 16.67
N ILE A 698 45.39 0.99 15.47
CA ILE A 698 45.44 -0.46 15.24
C ILE A 698 46.82 -1.02 15.62
N ASN A 699 47.90 -0.32 15.25
CA ASN A 699 49.26 -0.71 15.60
C ASN A 699 49.54 -0.62 17.11
N ASP A 700 49.02 0.42 17.78
CA ASP A 700 49.10 0.59 19.25
C ASP A 700 48.37 -0.52 20.02
N LEU A 701 47.34 -1.12 19.42
CA LEU A 701 46.66 -2.28 19.98
C LEU A 701 47.53 -3.54 19.94
N GLY A 702 48.49 -3.61 19.02
CA GLY A 702 49.43 -4.71 18.84
C GLY A 702 49.26 -5.52 17.55
N LEU A 703 48.35 -5.08 16.67
CA LEU A 703 48.10 -5.65 15.36
C LEU A 703 49.03 -4.98 14.33
N SER A 704 49.94 -5.74 13.72
CA SER A 704 50.83 -5.24 12.67
C SER A 704 50.01 -4.96 11.39
N TYR A 705 49.57 -3.71 11.21
CA TYR A 705 48.68 -3.31 10.12
C TYR A 705 49.20 -2.08 9.38
N GLU A 706 49.33 -2.18 8.06
CA GLU A 706 49.75 -1.08 7.19
C GLU A 706 48.64 -0.78 6.18
N ILE A 707 48.07 0.42 6.26
CA ILE A 707 46.97 0.83 5.39
C ILE A 707 47.50 1.09 3.98
N ASN A 708 46.90 0.45 2.99
CA ASN A 708 47.23 0.71 1.59
C ASN A 708 46.52 1.99 1.10
N LEU A 709 47.29 3.09 0.98
CA LEU A 709 46.81 4.39 0.49
C LEU A 709 46.97 4.57 -1.03
N SER A 710 47.29 3.52 -1.80
CA SER A 710 47.62 3.65 -3.23
C SER A 710 46.53 4.29 -4.09
N GLU A 711 45.25 4.08 -3.76
CA GLU A 711 44.12 4.67 -4.48
C GLU A 711 44.00 6.20 -4.28
N LEU A 712 44.61 6.73 -3.22
CA LEU A 712 44.72 8.17 -2.96
C LEU A 712 46.02 8.77 -3.51
N ASP A 713 46.89 7.98 -4.15
CA ASP A 713 48.12 8.45 -4.81
C ASP A 713 47.82 9.00 -6.21
N CYS A 714 47.12 10.14 -6.25
CA CYS A 714 46.74 10.86 -7.47
C CYS A 714 47.38 12.26 -7.52
N ASP A 715 47.48 12.85 -8.72
CA ASP A 715 47.81 14.28 -8.86
C ASP A 715 46.59 15.14 -8.50
N TRP A 716 46.38 15.30 -7.20
CA TRP A 716 45.25 16.06 -6.66
C TRP A 716 45.30 17.55 -7.01
N ASP A 717 46.50 18.10 -7.25
CA ASP A 717 46.66 19.47 -7.73
C ASP A 717 46.09 19.63 -9.16
N GLU A 718 46.27 18.64 -10.03
CA GLU A 718 45.66 18.61 -11.37
C GLU A 718 44.14 18.41 -11.31
N ILE A 719 43.67 17.44 -10.52
CA ILE A 719 42.23 17.13 -10.36
C ILE A 719 41.47 18.34 -9.79
N ALA A 720 41.99 18.96 -8.72
CA ALA A 720 41.40 20.14 -8.10
C ALA A 720 41.26 21.31 -9.09
N ARG A 721 42.28 21.54 -9.93
CA ARG A 721 42.24 22.57 -10.97
C ARG A 721 41.19 22.30 -12.04
N ILE A 722 41.02 21.04 -12.44
CA ILE A 722 40.00 20.62 -13.42
C ILE A 722 38.59 20.83 -12.84
N ASN A 723 38.36 20.42 -11.59
CA ASN A 723 37.07 20.55 -10.92
C ASN A 723 36.71 22.02 -10.65
N GLU A 724 37.69 22.85 -10.26
CA GLU A 724 37.48 24.29 -10.10
C GLU A 724 37.12 24.96 -11.42
N PHE A 725 37.79 24.58 -12.52
CA PHE A 725 37.48 25.06 -13.87
C PHE A 725 36.06 24.65 -14.30
N ASN A 726 35.66 23.39 -14.10
CA ASN A 726 34.33 22.90 -14.43
C ASN A 726 33.23 23.64 -13.63
N ARG A 727 33.43 23.87 -12.33
CA ARG A 727 32.50 24.65 -11.48
C ARG A 727 32.37 26.12 -11.90
N GLN A 728 33.44 26.71 -12.41
CA GLN A 728 33.39 28.09 -12.94
C GLN A 728 32.64 28.15 -14.28
N MET A 729 32.68 27.10 -15.09
CA MET A 729 31.89 27.00 -16.33
C MET A 729 30.40 26.81 -16.03
N GLU A 730 30.03 25.93 -15.11
CA GLU A 730 28.64 25.70 -14.71
C GLU A 730 27.95 26.91 -14.04
N LYS A 731 28.72 27.85 -13.47
CA LYS A 731 28.18 29.11 -12.92
C LYS A 731 27.95 30.21 -13.97
N ASN A 732 28.49 30.05 -15.18
CA ASN A 732 28.44 31.03 -16.26
C ASN A 732 27.46 30.65 -17.40
N ASP A 733 26.89 29.44 -17.36
CA ASP A 733 25.70 29.01 -18.11
C ASP A 733 24.44 29.15 -17.24
#